data_AF-A0A3M7L1A5-F1
#
_entry.id   AF-A0A3M7L1A5-F1
#
_cell.length_a   1.000
_cell.length_b   1.000
_cell.length_c   1.000
_cell.angle_alpha   90.00
_cell.angle_beta   90.00
_cell.angle_gamma   90.00
#
_symmetry.space_group_name_H-M   'P 1'
#
loop_
_entity.id
_entity.type
_entity.pdbx_description
1 polymer ?
#
loop_
_entity_poly.entity_id
_entity_poly.type
_entity_poly.pdbx_seq_one_letter_code
_entity_poly.pdbx_strand_id
1 'polypeptide(L)'
;GSHDLAETGHQRRQCAPGPHPAMSLALKPDEEKMFEGQPQGFPFGDFDLEDVMLPEGDDNFGFPSEEEEEEEEDAQTESGFANVLVVDGVPKVSQEKYQKLTSILTKILSGPGHIRENGLWHPVDEATGLSKGCVFVEYETPDQARAAQAALHGYALDKAHKFSATLYDEAERLAAVPDEYVAPEPRDAPPPENQWSWLSDRRGRDQFVARFGDETEIYWNDVAKQQPEDVYKRSTWTELFVLWTPRGSALATLHRQGVALWGGDSFGRLMRFSHQLVQRVAFSADERYAYTFSEVPPAGPRDPLRFLLIVWDVRSGRKLRVFEGPQAEFAVGAAARPDGGLAWDAFRWSGGAAPGAPSFLAHLKKGGVAVYESPDFGLVDRKSVKLDSVQSIEWSPAEPVLAAYQVEEGNMPARIMLMRFPKKEELRAKNLHSVAGVQLSWHPQGDFLAVAVEKWTKSHKSTNTHFELFSLRERDTPIDMLELPNKAEKIHELVWEPRGVRFAILHGDGSRLSVSIYSMRDGKLPGARGVAHLHTLVNKQASSLHWSPAGRFLVLAGTKQTQNGLMEFWDTEDMSLLSAGEHYMATEVQWDPTGRYLTTVVNAQNSTDNGYYIWSFAGQLLYKVERNRFYQFQWRPRPPTLLLAEKQKAILKNLKHYSKKYDEEDEAILMQADTEFLAAREKQMEEWREWQATKAEWAAEQAEAKKALLGDRLRDGDFTVQLAEVTVVLEVKEEAITMSRVVEIAIAFFFISHIPITIFVDSQAVFSGELYHAKIRETTEWYLRTYGDPLMTPPYKPWFLSLVYSEVFLQLPFFFVGAYAFLARRNWVRIPALMYASFVTATMLPIFFELWFHKAPGYKPAMVSAFYAPYLLFPLLIIARTAFSAYPFKQPALSDAWNNKQKWV
;
A
#
# COMPACT_ATOMS: atom_id res chain seq x y z
N GLY A 1 45.33 14.37 20.27
CA GLY A 1 46.60 14.29 21.00
C GLY A 1 46.75 12.87 21.48
N SER A 2 47.78 12.19 21.00
CA SER A 2 48.18 10.82 21.33
C SER A 2 48.92 10.72 22.68
N HIS A 3 49.10 9.47 23.12
CA HIS A 3 49.83 8.91 24.29
C HIS A 3 48.91 8.46 25.44
N ASP A 4 48.95 7.22 25.96
CA ASP A 4 49.85 6.09 25.70
C ASP A 4 49.37 4.79 26.42
N LEU A 5 49.79 3.64 25.86
CA LEU A 5 50.25 2.37 26.49
C LEU A 5 49.26 1.34 27.12
N ALA A 6 49.02 0.26 26.36
CA ALA A 6 49.55 -1.12 26.49
C ALA A 6 49.39 -2.00 27.77
N GLU A 7 49.17 -3.31 27.47
CA GLU A 7 49.54 -4.56 28.18
C GLU A 7 48.57 -5.35 29.12
N THR A 8 47.97 -6.40 28.52
CA THR A 8 47.95 -7.84 28.88
C THR A 8 47.70 -8.36 30.33
N GLY A 9 46.80 -9.36 30.44
CA GLY A 9 47.10 -10.61 31.20
C GLY A 9 46.07 -11.14 32.22
N HIS A 10 45.31 -12.16 31.83
CA HIS A 10 44.57 -13.21 32.57
C HIS A 10 44.50 -13.27 34.13
N GLN A 11 43.31 -13.57 34.68
CA GLN A 11 42.94 -14.89 35.26
C GLN A 11 41.53 -14.98 35.90
N ARG A 12 40.77 -16.00 35.45
CA ARG A 12 40.00 -17.04 36.19
C ARG A 12 38.70 -16.77 36.99
N ARG A 13 37.70 -17.58 36.56
CA ARG A 13 36.79 -18.48 37.33
C ARG A 13 35.49 -17.91 37.90
N GLN A 14 34.36 -18.37 37.34
CA GLN A 14 33.19 -18.76 38.11
C GLN A 14 32.71 -20.15 37.69
N CYS A 15 32.38 -20.97 38.69
CA CYS A 15 31.95 -22.36 38.59
C CYS A 15 30.41 -22.45 38.60
N ALA A 16 29.86 -23.42 37.88
CA ALA A 16 28.45 -23.82 37.89
C ALA A 16 28.08 -24.67 39.14
N PRO A 17 26.78 -24.93 39.36
CA PRO A 17 26.32 -26.33 39.38
C PRO A 17 25.00 -26.56 38.62
N GLY A 18 24.93 -27.64 37.82
CA GLY A 18 23.78 -28.04 36.98
C GLY A 18 22.84 -29.08 37.62
N PRO A 19 22.12 -29.88 36.79
CA PRO A 19 21.67 -31.21 37.18
C PRO A 19 22.13 -32.33 36.21
N HIS A 20 22.01 -33.56 36.72
CA HIS A 20 22.59 -34.85 36.30
C HIS A 20 21.78 -35.61 35.19
N PRO A 21 22.20 -36.80 34.72
CA PRO A 21 22.28 -37.17 33.29
C PRO A 21 21.30 -38.27 32.84
N ALA A 22 21.16 -38.45 31.53
CA ALA A 22 20.78 -39.74 30.93
C ALA A 22 21.50 -39.94 29.58
N MET A 23 21.85 -41.19 29.30
CA MET A 23 22.88 -41.67 28.38
C MET A 23 22.59 -41.40 26.89
N SER A 24 23.61 -41.03 26.11
CA SER A 24 23.66 -41.29 24.67
C SER A 24 24.96 -42.00 24.29
N LEU A 25 24.81 -43.04 23.46
CA LEU A 25 25.88 -43.92 22.99
C LEU A 25 26.83 -43.17 22.05
N ALA A 26 28.13 -43.18 22.37
CA ALA A 26 29.18 -42.71 21.47
C ALA A 26 29.42 -43.74 20.33
N LEU A 27 29.32 -43.29 19.09
CA LEU A 27 29.78 -44.01 17.89
C LEU A 27 31.32 -44.07 17.85
N LYS A 28 31.86 -45.12 17.23
CA LYS A 28 33.31 -45.41 17.16
C LYS A 28 34.02 -44.63 16.04
N PRO A 29 35.33 -44.37 16.15
CA PRO A 29 36.05 -43.36 15.36
C PRO A 29 36.51 -43.82 13.97
N ASP A 30 35.73 -44.62 13.24
CA ASP A 30 36.10 -45.10 11.89
C ASP A 30 35.17 -44.57 10.77
N GLU A 31 34.29 -43.62 11.04
CA GLU A 31 33.35 -43.05 10.03
C GLU A 31 33.60 -41.56 9.69
N GLU A 32 34.83 -41.06 9.85
CA GLU A 32 35.22 -39.74 9.32
C GLU A 32 35.90 -39.87 7.94
N LYS A 33 35.11 -40.11 6.88
CA LYS A 33 35.50 -39.69 5.51
C LYS A 33 34.28 -39.32 4.67
N MET A 34 33.87 -38.05 4.73
CA MET A 34 33.10 -37.42 3.66
C MET A 34 33.95 -36.34 2.96
N PHE A 35 34.31 -36.66 1.70
CA PHE A 35 34.79 -35.84 0.57
C PHE A 35 35.94 -34.81 0.73
N GLU A 36 36.97 -34.96 -0.12
CA GLU A 36 38.03 -33.96 -0.35
C GLU A 36 37.50 -32.75 -1.15
N GLY A 37 37.62 -31.53 -0.60
CA GLY A 37 37.36 -30.27 -1.33
C GLY A 37 36.55 -29.18 -0.62
N GLN A 38 36.25 -29.31 0.67
CA GLN A 38 35.44 -28.32 1.40
C GLN A 38 36.26 -27.10 1.87
N PRO A 39 35.78 -25.85 1.68
CA PRO A 39 36.48 -24.67 2.19
C PRO A 39 36.39 -24.58 3.72
N GLN A 40 37.53 -24.27 4.33
CA GLN A 40 37.70 -24.22 5.79
C GLN A 40 36.94 -23.00 6.36
N GLY A 41 35.87 -23.24 7.15
CA GLY A 41 35.14 -22.17 7.84
C GLY A 41 33.62 -22.28 7.91
N PHE A 42 33.01 -23.41 7.50
CA PHE A 42 31.57 -23.61 7.66
C PHE A 42 31.25 -24.05 9.11
N PRO A 43 30.46 -23.31 9.91
CA PRO A 43 30.21 -23.64 11.30
C PRO A 43 28.92 -24.46 11.41
N PHE A 44 29.03 -25.78 11.61
CA PHE A 44 27.89 -26.60 12.05
C PHE A 44 28.07 -26.99 13.53
N GLY A 45 28.22 -25.97 14.38
CA GLY A 45 28.31 -26.17 15.83
C GLY A 45 26.96 -26.25 16.53
N ASP A 46 25.92 -25.66 15.94
CA ASP A 46 24.57 -25.56 16.51
C ASP A 46 23.52 -25.84 15.42
N PHE A 47 23.55 -27.03 14.82
CA PHE A 47 22.53 -27.46 13.85
C PHE A 47 21.80 -28.65 14.46
N ASP A 48 20.61 -28.42 15.00
CA ASP A 48 19.74 -29.49 15.45
C ASP A 48 19.05 -30.09 14.22
N LEU A 49 19.22 -31.39 13.99
CA LEU A 49 18.60 -32.06 12.82
C LEU A 49 17.07 -32.04 12.92
N GLU A 50 16.52 -31.86 14.12
CA GLU A 50 15.09 -31.71 14.38
C GLU A 50 14.53 -30.37 13.88
N ASP A 51 15.35 -29.32 13.70
CA ASP A 51 14.93 -28.04 13.11
C ASP A 51 14.80 -28.09 11.58
N VAL A 52 15.21 -29.20 10.95
CA VAL A 52 15.06 -29.47 9.50
C VAL A 52 13.99 -30.52 9.23
N MET A 53 13.49 -31.21 10.27
CA MET A 53 12.35 -32.09 10.12
C MET A 53 11.09 -31.23 10.06
N LEU A 54 10.54 -31.09 8.85
CA LEU A 54 9.18 -30.61 8.65
C LEU A 54 8.25 -31.40 9.58
N PRO A 55 7.30 -30.75 10.28
CA PRO A 55 6.37 -31.45 11.13
C PRO A 55 5.64 -32.53 10.32
N GLU A 56 5.69 -33.78 10.77
CA GLU A 56 4.94 -34.88 10.15
C GLU A 56 3.44 -34.53 10.19
N GLY A 57 2.91 -34.08 9.05
CA GLY A 57 1.47 -33.80 8.90
C GLY A 57 1.06 -32.60 8.05
N ASP A 58 1.96 -31.78 7.49
CA ASP A 58 1.56 -30.57 6.75
C ASP A 58 2.06 -30.50 5.29
N ASP A 59 2.45 -31.64 4.72
CA ASP A 59 2.82 -31.77 3.30
C ASP A 59 1.59 -31.95 2.39
N ASN A 60 0.39 -31.89 2.97
CA ASN A 60 -0.85 -31.98 2.21
C ASN A 60 -1.31 -30.56 1.83
N PHE A 61 -0.80 -30.05 0.71
CA PHE A 61 -1.46 -28.96 -0.02
C PHE A 61 -2.86 -29.44 -0.42
N GLY A 62 -3.82 -29.27 0.49
CA GLY A 62 -5.06 -30.05 0.55
C GLY A 62 -6.10 -29.85 -0.55
N PHE A 63 -5.72 -29.96 -1.83
CA PHE A 63 -6.52 -30.54 -2.91
C PHE A 63 -5.53 -31.03 -3.99
N PRO A 64 -5.42 -32.36 -4.22
CA PRO A 64 -4.62 -32.89 -5.34
C PRO A 64 -5.13 -32.27 -6.64
N SER A 65 -4.21 -31.85 -7.50
CA SER A 65 -4.61 -31.49 -8.85
C SER A 65 -4.93 -32.75 -9.64
N GLU A 66 -5.98 -32.74 -10.48
CA GLU A 66 -6.33 -33.89 -11.34
C GLU A 66 -5.18 -34.29 -12.30
N GLU A 67 -4.14 -33.44 -12.45
CA GLU A 67 -2.92 -33.75 -13.20
C GLU A 67 -1.81 -34.39 -12.34
N GLU A 68 -1.86 -34.29 -11.00
CA GLU A 68 -0.93 -34.97 -10.07
C GLU A 68 -1.42 -36.39 -9.70
N GLU A 69 -2.71 -36.70 -9.86
CA GLU A 69 -3.23 -38.07 -9.67
C GLU A 69 -2.74 -39.05 -10.76
N GLU A 70 -2.22 -38.58 -11.90
CA GLU A 70 -1.63 -39.48 -12.92
C GLU A 70 -0.14 -39.80 -12.69
N GLU A 71 0.57 -39.09 -11.81
CA GLU A 71 2.03 -39.28 -11.62
C GLU A 71 2.47 -39.83 -10.25
N GLU A 72 1.56 -40.16 -9.32
CA GLU A 72 1.91 -40.85 -8.05
C GLU A 72 1.04 -42.07 -7.75
N GLU A 73 0.91 -42.98 -8.72
CA GLU A 73 0.69 -44.42 -8.46
C GLU A 73 1.63 -45.27 -9.33
N ASP A 74 2.90 -44.86 -9.46
CA ASP A 74 3.96 -45.86 -9.59
C ASP A 74 4.15 -46.47 -8.21
N ALA A 75 3.26 -47.42 -7.90
CA ALA A 75 3.41 -48.30 -6.77
C ALA A 75 4.87 -48.74 -6.68
N GLN A 76 5.55 -48.31 -5.62
CA GLN A 76 6.78 -48.94 -5.16
C GLN A 76 6.45 -50.36 -4.72
N THR A 77 6.18 -51.22 -5.67
CA THR A 77 6.58 -52.61 -5.59
C THR A 77 7.80 -52.70 -6.48
N GLU A 78 9.00 -52.55 -5.91
CA GLU A 78 10.15 -53.30 -6.40
C GLU A 78 9.85 -54.79 -6.17
N SER A 79 8.90 -55.30 -6.94
CA SER A 79 8.68 -56.70 -7.16
C SER A 79 9.93 -57.18 -7.87
N GLY A 80 10.61 -58.19 -7.32
CA GLY A 80 11.80 -58.79 -7.93
C GLY A 80 11.56 -59.42 -9.32
N PHE A 81 10.37 -59.25 -9.90
CA PHE A 81 9.90 -59.84 -11.15
C PHE A 81 9.78 -58.86 -12.32
N ALA A 82 10.34 -57.65 -12.23
CA ALA A 82 10.39 -56.69 -13.35
C ALA A 82 11.06 -57.24 -14.64
N ASN A 83 11.83 -58.32 -14.53
CA ASN A 83 12.47 -59.04 -15.64
C ASN A 83 11.59 -60.14 -16.25
N VAL A 84 10.41 -60.41 -15.67
CA VAL A 84 9.54 -61.52 -16.04
C VAL A 84 8.41 -61.03 -16.93
N LEU A 85 8.30 -61.64 -18.10
CA LEU A 85 7.23 -61.44 -19.06
C LEU A 85 6.25 -62.62 -19.02
N VAL A 86 4.97 -62.32 -18.92
CA VAL A 86 3.87 -63.30 -19.02
C VAL A 86 3.33 -63.27 -20.45
N VAL A 87 3.39 -64.40 -21.15
CA VAL A 87 2.86 -64.56 -22.51
C VAL A 87 1.66 -65.50 -22.47
N ASP A 88 0.48 -64.95 -22.67
CA ASP A 88 -0.79 -65.68 -22.76
C ASP A 88 -1.20 -65.93 -24.23
N GLY A 89 -2.11 -66.87 -24.47
CA GLY A 89 -2.57 -67.25 -25.81
C GLY A 89 -1.72 -68.34 -26.49
N VAL A 90 -0.99 -69.13 -25.71
CA VAL A 90 -0.19 -70.28 -26.19
C VAL A 90 -1.09 -71.53 -26.34
N PRO A 91 -0.87 -72.41 -27.34
CA PRO A 91 -1.65 -73.63 -27.51
C PRO A 91 -1.59 -74.57 -26.29
N LYS A 92 -2.75 -75.08 -25.85
CA LYS A 92 -2.84 -76.09 -24.80
C LYS A 92 -2.47 -77.48 -25.36
N VAL A 93 -1.40 -78.09 -24.85
CA VAL A 93 -0.86 -79.36 -25.37
C VAL A 93 -0.71 -80.43 -24.29
N SER A 94 -0.81 -81.70 -24.69
CA SER A 94 -0.57 -82.85 -23.81
C SER A 94 0.93 -83.12 -23.62
N GLN A 95 1.26 -83.92 -22.60
CA GLN A 95 2.63 -84.22 -22.17
C GLN A 95 3.59 -84.69 -23.29
N GLU A 96 3.09 -85.42 -24.30
CA GLU A 96 3.89 -85.87 -25.45
C GLU A 96 4.34 -84.74 -26.39
N LYS A 97 3.56 -83.66 -26.47
CA LYS A 97 3.81 -82.49 -27.34
C LYS A 97 4.45 -81.33 -26.59
N TYR A 98 4.48 -81.39 -25.26
CA TYR A 98 4.99 -80.36 -24.38
C TYR A 98 6.44 -79.97 -24.68
N GLN A 99 7.34 -80.96 -24.86
CA GLN A 99 8.76 -80.68 -25.17
C GLN A 99 8.94 -80.01 -26.54
N LYS A 100 8.13 -80.40 -27.54
CA LYS A 100 8.16 -79.80 -28.88
C LYS A 100 7.69 -78.36 -28.86
N LEU A 101 6.59 -78.07 -28.15
CA LEU A 101 6.07 -76.71 -28.04
C LEU A 101 7.03 -75.82 -27.25
N THR A 102 7.60 -76.31 -26.16
CA THR A 102 8.56 -75.57 -25.34
C THR A 102 9.82 -75.20 -26.14
N SER A 103 10.31 -76.09 -27.02
CA SER A 103 11.42 -75.78 -27.94
C SER A 103 11.08 -74.70 -28.96
N ILE A 104 9.86 -74.72 -29.51
CA ILE A 104 9.38 -73.69 -30.45
C ILE A 104 9.24 -72.33 -29.75
N LEU A 105 8.64 -72.32 -28.57
CA LEU A 105 8.46 -71.10 -27.77
C LEU A 105 9.80 -70.51 -27.35
N THR A 106 10.76 -71.34 -26.93
CA THR A 106 12.12 -70.89 -26.60
C THR A 106 12.74 -70.15 -27.78
N LYS A 107 12.59 -70.67 -29.01
CA LYS A 107 13.15 -70.05 -30.21
C LYS A 107 12.50 -68.71 -30.59
N ILE A 108 11.19 -68.57 -30.34
CA ILE A 108 10.45 -67.34 -30.65
C ILE A 108 10.71 -66.27 -29.58
N LEU A 109 10.71 -66.66 -28.31
CA LEU A 109 10.86 -65.79 -27.16
C LEU A 109 12.33 -65.35 -26.94
N SER A 110 13.31 -66.09 -27.47
CA SER A 110 14.73 -65.69 -27.46
C SER A 110 15.11 -64.73 -28.60
N GLY A 111 14.19 -64.42 -29.52
CA GLY A 111 14.44 -63.50 -30.62
C GLY A 111 14.64 -62.04 -30.18
N PRO A 112 13.78 -61.50 -29.29
CA PRO A 112 13.87 -60.12 -28.82
C PRO A 112 14.93 -59.85 -27.73
N GLY A 113 15.39 -60.87 -27.02
CA GLY A 113 16.30 -60.71 -25.87
C GLY A 113 16.90 -62.02 -25.37
N HIS A 114 17.93 -61.94 -24.54
CA HIS A 114 18.58 -63.13 -23.97
C HIS A 114 17.79 -63.63 -22.75
N ILE A 115 17.29 -64.86 -22.84
CA ILE A 115 16.57 -65.53 -21.75
C ILE A 115 17.61 -66.12 -20.80
N ARG A 116 17.46 -65.94 -19.49
CA ARG A 116 18.36 -66.53 -18.48
C ARG A 116 18.35 -68.06 -18.55
N GLU A 117 19.41 -68.71 -18.08
CA GLU A 117 19.45 -70.18 -17.99
C GLU A 117 18.28 -70.69 -17.12
N ASN A 118 17.47 -71.60 -17.67
CA ASN A 118 16.20 -72.07 -17.08
C ASN A 118 15.12 -71.00 -16.87
N GLY A 119 15.24 -69.82 -17.48
CA GLY A 119 14.30 -68.70 -17.32
C GLY A 119 12.98 -68.82 -18.09
N LEU A 120 12.71 -69.94 -18.78
CA LEU A 120 11.42 -70.18 -19.45
C LEU A 120 10.63 -71.24 -18.70
N TRP A 121 9.49 -70.83 -18.12
CA TRP A 121 8.61 -71.73 -17.40
C TRP A 121 7.24 -71.82 -18.07
N HIS A 122 6.87 -73.05 -18.45
CA HIS A 122 5.63 -73.35 -19.16
C HIS A 122 4.71 -74.24 -18.28
N PRO A 123 3.78 -73.65 -17.51
CA PRO A 123 2.96 -74.39 -16.54
C PRO A 123 2.05 -75.45 -17.18
N VAL A 124 1.94 -76.59 -16.48
CA VAL A 124 1.01 -77.68 -16.78
C VAL A 124 -0.06 -77.75 -15.70
N ASP A 125 -1.29 -78.07 -16.08
CA ASP A 125 -2.39 -78.32 -15.14
C ASP A 125 -2.37 -79.78 -14.66
N GLU A 126 -2.23 -79.97 -13.34
CA GLU A 126 -2.09 -81.29 -12.72
C GLU A 126 -3.37 -82.15 -12.82
N ALA A 127 -4.55 -81.52 -12.97
CA ALA A 127 -5.83 -82.23 -13.06
C ALA A 127 -6.13 -82.78 -14.47
N THR A 128 -5.63 -82.11 -15.52
CA THR A 128 -5.98 -82.42 -16.93
C THR A 128 -4.80 -82.93 -17.76
N GLY A 129 -3.56 -82.79 -17.27
CA GLY A 129 -2.34 -83.19 -17.99
C GLY A 129 -2.05 -82.35 -19.24
N LEU A 130 -2.70 -81.18 -19.36
CA LEU A 130 -2.58 -80.23 -20.47
C LEU A 130 -1.86 -78.96 -20.01
N SER A 131 -1.15 -78.26 -20.90
CA SER A 131 -0.56 -76.96 -20.57
C SER A 131 -1.61 -75.87 -20.33
N LYS A 132 -1.32 -74.93 -19.42
CA LYS A 132 -2.27 -73.87 -19.00
C LYS A 132 -2.50 -72.78 -20.06
N GLY A 133 -1.70 -72.75 -21.12
CA GLY A 133 -1.83 -71.79 -22.23
C GLY A 133 -1.10 -70.45 -22.00
N CYS A 134 -0.37 -70.33 -20.89
CA CYS A 134 0.51 -69.21 -20.59
C CYS A 134 1.97 -69.69 -20.42
N VAL A 135 2.93 -68.79 -20.65
CA VAL A 135 4.36 -69.01 -20.44
C VAL A 135 4.97 -67.81 -19.74
N PHE A 136 5.87 -68.09 -18.80
CA PHE A 136 6.66 -67.08 -18.10
C PHE A 136 8.08 -67.10 -18.64
N VAL A 137 8.62 -65.92 -18.96
CA VAL A 137 9.96 -65.76 -19.50
C VAL A 137 10.73 -64.72 -18.69
N GLU A 138 11.86 -65.12 -18.13
CA GLU A 138 12.77 -64.24 -17.40
C GLU A 138 13.93 -63.82 -18.30
N TYR A 139 14.02 -62.51 -18.55
CA TYR A 139 15.10 -61.89 -19.32
C TYR A 139 16.24 -61.41 -18.39
N GLU A 140 17.40 -61.10 -18.96
CA GLU A 140 18.54 -60.63 -18.15
C GLU A 140 18.31 -59.26 -17.51
N THR A 141 17.62 -58.37 -18.22
CA THR A 141 17.36 -56.98 -17.80
C THR A 141 15.90 -56.56 -18.03
N PRO A 142 15.39 -55.56 -17.28
CA PRO A 142 14.00 -55.10 -17.40
C PRO A 142 13.73 -54.48 -18.78
N ASP A 143 14.73 -53.79 -19.35
CA ASP A 143 14.62 -53.16 -20.67
C ASP A 143 14.44 -54.21 -21.79
N GLN A 144 15.05 -55.39 -21.65
CA GLN A 144 14.83 -56.50 -22.59
C GLN A 144 13.42 -57.08 -22.45
N ALA A 145 12.89 -57.19 -21.23
CA ALA A 145 11.51 -57.63 -21.01
C ALA A 145 10.49 -56.65 -21.63
N ARG A 146 10.70 -55.34 -21.48
CA ARG A 146 9.88 -54.30 -22.14
C ARG A 146 9.97 -54.34 -23.67
N ALA A 147 11.18 -54.50 -24.21
CA ALA A 147 11.38 -54.66 -25.66
C ALA A 147 10.70 -55.93 -26.19
N ALA A 148 10.76 -57.03 -25.44
CA ALA A 148 10.08 -58.28 -25.75
C ALA A 148 8.55 -58.15 -25.67
N GLN A 149 8.02 -57.43 -24.69
CA GLN A 149 6.59 -57.11 -24.59
C GLN A 149 6.10 -56.40 -25.86
N ALA A 150 6.77 -55.32 -26.27
CA ALA A 150 6.40 -54.56 -27.47
C ALA A 150 6.47 -55.39 -28.77
N ALA A 151 7.42 -56.33 -28.85
CA ALA A 151 7.60 -57.18 -30.04
C ALA A 151 6.64 -58.37 -30.10
N LEU A 152 6.27 -58.94 -28.95
CA LEU A 152 5.50 -60.19 -28.85
C LEU A 152 4.01 -59.95 -28.60
N HIS A 153 3.61 -58.79 -28.07
CA HIS A 153 2.21 -58.45 -27.87
C HIS A 153 1.48 -58.36 -29.23
N GLY A 154 0.57 -59.29 -29.45
CA GLY A 154 -0.20 -59.43 -30.69
C GLY A 154 0.45 -60.30 -31.78
N TYR A 155 1.55 -60.99 -31.48
CA TYR A 155 2.19 -61.94 -32.40
C TYR A 155 1.30 -63.17 -32.64
N ALA A 156 1.00 -63.50 -33.89
CA ALA A 156 0.19 -64.67 -34.24
C ALA A 156 1.08 -65.91 -34.44
N LEU A 157 0.96 -66.89 -33.55
CA LEU A 157 1.67 -68.17 -33.67
C LEU A 157 1.04 -69.06 -34.75
N ASP A 158 -0.29 -69.08 -34.80
CA ASP A 158 -1.08 -69.72 -35.85
C ASP A 158 -2.40 -68.94 -36.08
N LYS A 159 -3.34 -69.50 -36.86
CA LYS A 159 -4.62 -68.83 -37.16
C LYS A 159 -5.56 -68.69 -35.95
N ALA A 160 -5.34 -69.47 -34.88
CA ALA A 160 -6.19 -69.53 -33.70
C ALA A 160 -5.52 -68.93 -32.45
N HIS A 161 -4.19 -68.85 -32.41
CA HIS A 161 -3.42 -68.45 -31.24
C HIS A 161 -2.62 -67.18 -31.52
N LYS A 162 -2.98 -66.11 -30.79
CA LYS A 162 -2.31 -64.80 -30.82
C LYS A 162 -1.80 -64.51 -29.41
N PHE A 163 -0.52 -64.16 -29.31
CA PHE A 163 0.13 -63.88 -28.03
C PHE A 163 -0.35 -62.56 -27.44
N SER A 164 -0.62 -62.57 -26.14
CA SER A 164 -0.75 -61.38 -25.31
C SER A 164 0.44 -61.36 -24.35
N ALA A 165 1.40 -60.47 -24.59
CA ALA A 165 2.56 -60.31 -23.74
C ALA A 165 2.33 -59.14 -22.77
N THR A 166 2.47 -59.41 -21.48
CA THR A 166 2.27 -58.44 -20.39
C THR A 166 3.39 -58.62 -19.37
N LEU A 167 3.94 -57.52 -18.84
CA LEU A 167 4.92 -57.62 -17.75
C LEU A 167 4.24 -58.17 -16.49
N TYR A 168 4.98 -58.92 -15.68
CA TYR A 168 4.40 -59.57 -14.50
C TYR A 168 3.78 -58.55 -13.52
N ASP A 169 4.46 -57.43 -13.27
CA ASP A 169 3.97 -56.36 -12.38
C ASP A 169 2.69 -55.69 -12.92
N GLU A 170 2.60 -55.56 -14.25
CA GLU A 170 1.41 -55.01 -14.92
C GLU A 170 0.24 -56.00 -14.91
N ALA A 171 0.51 -57.31 -14.94
CA ALA A 171 -0.52 -58.35 -14.87
C ALA A 171 -1.24 -58.35 -13.51
N GLU A 172 -0.52 -58.08 -12.41
CA GLU A 172 -1.12 -57.94 -11.08
C GLU A 172 -2.01 -56.69 -10.99
N ARG A 173 -1.53 -55.55 -11.54
CA ARG A 173 -2.33 -54.32 -11.65
C ARG A 173 -3.59 -54.54 -12.49
N LEU A 174 -3.47 -55.17 -13.65
CA LEU A 174 -4.60 -55.46 -14.54
C LEU A 174 -5.61 -56.43 -13.91
N ALA A 175 -5.15 -57.40 -13.11
CA ALA A 175 -6.02 -58.32 -12.39
C ALA A 175 -6.79 -57.64 -11.23
N ALA A 176 -6.29 -56.51 -10.72
CA ALA A 176 -6.95 -55.72 -9.69
C ALA A 176 -8.00 -54.74 -10.26
N VAL A 177 -8.02 -54.50 -11.58
CA VAL A 177 -9.01 -53.63 -12.23
C VAL A 177 -10.36 -54.34 -12.31
N PRO A 178 -11.47 -53.74 -11.80
CA PRO A 178 -12.81 -54.31 -11.94
C PRO A 178 -13.27 -54.39 -13.42
N ASP A 179 -14.01 -55.44 -13.78
CA ASP A 179 -14.53 -55.64 -15.14
C ASP A 179 -15.58 -54.60 -15.58
N GLU A 180 -16.25 -53.93 -14.62
CA GLU A 180 -17.26 -52.90 -14.87
C GLU A 180 -16.71 -51.50 -14.56
N TYR A 181 -16.62 -50.65 -15.60
CA TYR A 181 -16.25 -49.24 -15.44
C TYR A 181 -17.37 -48.48 -14.72
N VAL A 182 -17.07 -47.97 -13.53
CA VAL A 182 -17.92 -47.02 -12.80
C VAL A 182 -17.32 -45.63 -12.99
N ALA A 183 -18.07 -44.74 -13.65
CA ALA A 183 -17.65 -43.35 -13.77
C ALA A 183 -17.53 -42.74 -12.36
N PRO A 184 -16.43 -42.04 -12.03
CA PRO A 184 -16.29 -41.41 -10.74
C PRO A 184 -17.44 -40.42 -10.51
N GLU A 185 -17.96 -40.40 -9.28
CA GLU A 185 -19.01 -39.44 -8.93
C GLU A 185 -18.46 -38.02 -9.05
N PRO A 186 -19.19 -37.08 -9.69
CA PRO A 186 -18.77 -35.68 -9.72
C PRO A 186 -18.60 -35.18 -8.28
N ARG A 187 -17.38 -34.81 -7.89
CA ARG A 187 -17.13 -34.22 -6.58
C ARG A 187 -17.96 -32.94 -6.46
N ASP A 188 -18.81 -32.85 -5.44
CA ASP A 188 -19.55 -31.63 -5.15
C ASP A 188 -18.57 -30.50 -4.85
N ALA A 189 -18.30 -29.66 -5.86
CA ALA A 189 -17.46 -28.49 -5.68
C ALA A 189 -18.16 -27.54 -4.70
N PRO A 190 -17.47 -27.07 -3.64
CA PRO A 190 -18.04 -26.07 -2.76
C PRO A 190 -18.47 -24.86 -3.61
N PRO A 191 -19.58 -24.19 -3.26
CA PRO A 191 -20.02 -23.02 -3.99
C PRO A 191 -18.87 -22.00 -4.04
N PRO A 192 -18.62 -21.38 -5.19
CA PRO A 192 -17.50 -20.46 -5.33
C PRO A 192 -17.63 -19.32 -4.31
N GLU A 193 -16.56 -19.07 -3.56
CA GLU A 193 -16.54 -17.98 -2.60
C GLU A 193 -16.82 -16.63 -3.26
N ASN A 194 -17.44 -15.72 -2.51
CA ASN A 194 -17.73 -14.40 -3.01
C ASN A 194 -16.45 -13.55 -3.07
N GLN A 195 -15.89 -13.38 -4.26
CA GLN A 195 -14.69 -12.56 -4.52
C GLN A 195 -14.88 -11.06 -4.18
N TRP A 196 -16.13 -10.63 -4.05
CA TRP A 196 -16.53 -9.23 -3.83
C TRP A 196 -17.06 -8.98 -2.41
N SER A 197 -16.94 -9.95 -1.50
CA SER A 197 -17.38 -9.86 -0.11
C SER A 197 -16.86 -8.60 0.60
N TRP A 198 -15.60 -8.24 0.36
CA TRP A 198 -14.94 -7.06 0.91
C TRP A 198 -15.63 -5.73 0.56
N LEU A 199 -16.34 -5.65 -0.57
CA LEU A 199 -17.15 -4.46 -0.91
C LEU A 199 -18.38 -4.29 -0.01
N SER A 200 -18.77 -5.35 0.71
CA SER A 200 -19.88 -5.36 1.64
C SER A 200 -19.48 -4.93 3.06
N ASP A 201 -18.21 -4.57 3.28
CA ASP A 201 -17.75 -4.00 4.56
C ASP A 201 -18.57 -2.75 4.89
N ARG A 202 -19.28 -2.79 6.03
CA ARG A 202 -20.20 -1.73 6.44
C ARG A 202 -19.50 -0.39 6.68
N ARG A 203 -18.21 -0.45 7.07
CA ARG A 203 -17.36 0.71 7.34
C ARG A 203 -16.74 1.29 6.06
N GLY A 204 -16.86 0.59 4.92
CA GLY A 204 -16.29 1.02 3.65
C GLY A 204 -14.78 1.22 3.72
N ARG A 205 -14.08 0.36 4.49
CA ARG A 205 -12.63 0.39 4.60
C ARG A 205 -11.98 -0.07 3.31
N ASP A 206 -10.74 0.37 3.10
CA ASP A 206 -9.93 -0.02 1.95
C ASP A 206 -8.94 -1.09 2.40
N GLN A 207 -8.77 -2.14 1.59
CA GLN A 207 -7.77 -3.17 1.84
C GLN A 207 -6.47 -2.86 1.14
N PHE A 208 -5.37 -3.35 1.69
CA PHE A 208 -4.07 -3.33 1.04
C PHE A 208 -3.29 -4.59 1.36
N VAL A 209 -2.30 -4.89 0.53
CA VAL A 209 -1.33 -5.95 0.79
C VAL A 209 0.02 -5.34 1.14
N ALA A 210 0.70 -5.92 2.11
CA ALA A 210 2.06 -5.58 2.46
C ALA A 210 2.92 -6.85 2.48
N ARG A 211 4.08 -6.79 1.80
CA ARG A 211 5.05 -7.88 1.75
C ARG A 211 6.34 -7.45 2.42
N PHE A 212 6.80 -8.24 3.37
CA PHE A 212 8.03 -7.98 4.12
C PHE A 212 8.66 -9.29 4.59
N GLY A 213 9.99 -9.40 4.51
CA GLY A 213 10.66 -10.68 4.77
C GLY A 213 10.03 -11.81 3.95
N ASP A 214 9.63 -12.89 4.61
CA ASP A 214 8.98 -14.05 3.98
C ASP A 214 7.44 -13.98 4.09
N GLU A 215 6.90 -12.96 4.76
CA GLU A 215 5.46 -12.82 4.99
C GLU A 215 4.77 -11.98 3.92
N THR A 216 3.55 -12.38 3.58
CA THR A 216 2.61 -11.59 2.79
C THR A 216 1.30 -11.47 3.56
N GLU A 217 0.98 -10.23 3.96
CA GLU A 217 -0.17 -9.94 4.82
C GLU A 217 -1.13 -8.97 4.12
N ILE A 218 -2.42 -9.22 4.26
CA ILE A 218 -3.51 -8.41 3.74
C ILE A 218 -4.22 -7.77 4.94
N TYR A 219 -4.40 -6.46 4.87
CA TYR A 219 -4.98 -5.69 5.96
C TYR A 219 -6.19 -4.88 5.52
N TRP A 220 -7.09 -4.63 6.44
CA TRP A 220 -8.00 -3.48 6.40
C TRP A 220 -7.27 -2.25 6.92
N ASN A 221 -7.44 -1.12 6.24
CA ASN A 221 -7.01 0.17 6.76
C ASN A 221 -8.00 0.68 7.83
N ASP A 222 -7.72 0.43 9.11
CA ASP A 222 -8.50 0.95 10.23
C ASP A 222 -7.91 2.26 10.76
N VAL A 223 -8.33 3.35 10.14
CA VAL A 223 -7.88 4.70 10.51
C VAL A 223 -8.41 5.15 11.88
N ALA A 224 -9.60 4.67 12.29
CA ALA A 224 -10.16 5.02 13.58
C ALA A 224 -9.30 4.46 14.72
N LYS A 225 -8.84 3.21 14.58
CA LYS A 225 -7.89 2.59 15.52
C LYS A 225 -6.43 2.97 15.27
N GLN A 226 -6.13 3.77 14.24
CA GLN A 226 -4.77 4.16 13.82
C GLN A 226 -3.82 2.97 13.64
N GLN A 227 -4.33 1.84 13.17
CA GLN A 227 -3.53 0.63 12.97
C GLN A 227 -4.12 -0.21 11.84
N PRO A 228 -3.30 -1.02 11.15
CA PRO A 228 -3.81 -1.99 10.20
C PRO A 228 -4.50 -3.15 10.96
N GLU A 229 -5.61 -3.65 10.43
CA GLU A 229 -6.29 -4.85 10.95
C GLU A 229 -6.06 -6.03 10.01
N ASP A 230 -5.53 -7.13 10.55
CA ASP A 230 -5.22 -8.34 9.78
C ASP A 230 -6.48 -8.97 9.17
N VAL A 231 -6.44 -9.26 7.87
CA VAL A 231 -7.46 -10.05 7.16
C VAL A 231 -6.97 -11.45 6.94
N TYR A 232 -5.79 -11.55 6.33
CA TYR A 232 -5.20 -12.82 5.96
C TYR A 232 -3.68 -12.68 5.92
N LYS A 233 -2.99 -13.69 6.44
CA LYS A 233 -1.53 -13.75 6.47
C LYS A 233 -1.07 -15.12 6.01
N ARG A 234 0.01 -15.14 5.23
CA ARG A 234 0.63 -16.38 4.78
C ARG A 234 2.13 -16.19 4.58
N SER A 235 2.89 -17.09 5.17
CA SER A 235 4.33 -17.17 4.98
C SER A 235 4.66 -17.78 3.62
N THR A 236 5.70 -17.27 2.96
CA THR A 236 6.21 -17.70 1.66
C THR A 236 5.16 -17.76 0.55
N TRP A 237 4.15 -16.88 0.61
CA TRP A 237 3.03 -16.91 -0.35
C TRP A 237 3.44 -16.58 -1.80
N THR A 238 4.55 -15.86 -1.98
CA THR A 238 5.12 -15.53 -3.29
C THR A 238 6.64 -15.47 -3.20
N GLU A 239 7.32 -15.95 -4.23
CA GLU A 239 8.78 -15.83 -4.34
C GLU A 239 9.20 -14.44 -4.85
N LEU A 240 8.44 -13.89 -5.79
CA LEU A 240 8.81 -12.67 -6.51
C LEU A 240 8.11 -11.41 -6.00
N PHE A 241 6.82 -11.26 -6.29
CA PHE A 241 6.00 -10.13 -5.87
C PHE A 241 4.51 -10.51 -5.94
N VAL A 242 3.65 -9.63 -5.45
CA VAL A 242 2.19 -9.77 -5.53
C VAL A 242 1.58 -8.69 -6.42
N LEU A 243 0.44 -8.98 -7.02
CA LEU A 243 -0.29 -8.02 -7.84
C LEU A 243 -1.80 -8.19 -7.66
N TRP A 244 -2.49 -7.14 -7.23
CA TRP A 244 -3.95 -7.11 -7.31
C TRP A 244 -4.42 -7.04 -8.77
N THR A 245 -5.48 -7.77 -9.09
CA THR A 245 -6.16 -7.61 -10.38
C THR A 245 -6.77 -6.20 -10.50
N PRO A 246 -6.94 -5.64 -11.72
CA PRO A 246 -7.35 -4.24 -11.93
C PRO A 246 -8.62 -3.75 -11.22
N ARG A 247 -9.55 -4.65 -10.89
CA ARG A 247 -10.78 -4.36 -10.14
C ARG A 247 -10.74 -4.91 -8.71
N GLY A 248 -9.64 -5.54 -8.31
CA GLY A 248 -9.44 -6.11 -6.97
C GLY A 248 -10.30 -7.33 -6.69
N SER A 249 -10.67 -8.14 -7.70
CA SER A 249 -11.38 -9.40 -7.48
C SER A 249 -10.46 -10.50 -6.92
N ALA A 250 -9.20 -10.53 -7.36
CA ALA A 250 -8.23 -11.53 -6.96
C ALA A 250 -6.84 -10.92 -6.71
N LEU A 251 -6.01 -11.64 -5.95
CA LEU A 251 -4.59 -11.38 -5.76
C LEU A 251 -3.78 -12.39 -6.58
N ALA A 252 -2.85 -11.92 -7.39
CA ALA A 252 -1.93 -12.76 -8.14
C ALA A 252 -0.58 -12.88 -7.41
N THR A 253 -0.11 -14.11 -7.19
CA THR A 253 1.22 -14.41 -6.66
C THR A 253 2.08 -15.04 -7.75
N LEU A 254 3.33 -14.61 -7.87
CA LEU A 254 4.26 -15.07 -8.90
C LEU A 254 5.31 -15.99 -8.30
N HIS A 255 5.41 -17.18 -8.88
CA HIS A 255 6.32 -18.26 -8.52
C HIS A 255 7.15 -18.65 -9.74
N ARG A 256 8.31 -19.27 -9.55
CA ARG A 256 9.09 -19.82 -10.69
C ARG A 256 8.30 -20.80 -11.55
N GLN A 257 7.37 -21.55 -10.97
CA GLN A 257 6.52 -22.51 -11.70
C GLN A 257 5.39 -21.84 -12.50
N GLY A 258 4.98 -20.63 -12.12
CA GLY A 258 3.81 -19.97 -12.72
C GLY A 258 3.17 -18.91 -11.84
N VAL A 259 1.93 -18.54 -12.19
CA VAL A 259 1.14 -17.54 -11.47
C VAL A 259 -0.06 -18.21 -10.82
N ALA A 260 -0.33 -17.92 -9.56
CA ALA A 260 -1.55 -18.37 -8.87
C ALA A 260 -2.44 -17.17 -8.54
N LEU A 261 -3.75 -17.34 -8.70
CA LEU A 261 -4.78 -16.36 -8.35
C LEU A 261 -5.51 -16.81 -7.10
N TRP A 262 -5.69 -15.89 -6.18
CA TRP A 262 -6.31 -16.10 -4.87
C TRP A 262 -7.45 -15.12 -4.68
N GLY A 263 -8.55 -15.55 -4.06
CA GLY A 263 -9.67 -14.65 -3.77
C GLY A 263 -10.71 -15.31 -2.89
N GLY A 264 -11.79 -14.57 -2.64
CA GLY A 264 -12.76 -14.92 -1.60
C GLY A 264 -12.35 -14.41 -0.22
N ASP A 265 -13.09 -14.80 0.82
CA ASP A 265 -12.84 -14.40 2.21
C ASP A 265 -11.67 -15.18 2.80
N SER A 266 -11.52 -16.45 2.42
CA SER A 266 -10.41 -17.32 2.84
C SER A 266 -9.11 -17.06 2.07
N PHE A 267 -9.16 -16.25 1.01
CA PHE A 267 -8.13 -16.23 -0.04
C PHE A 267 -7.81 -17.63 -0.58
N GLY A 268 -8.84 -18.41 -0.89
CA GLY A 268 -8.70 -19.71 -1.54
C GLY A 268 -8.08 -19.58 -2.94
N ARG A 269 -7.39 -20.64 -3.39
CA ARG A 269 -6.79 -20.69 -4.74
C ARG A 269 -7.90 -20.77 -5.78
N LEU A 270 -8.04 -19.73 -6.60
CA LEU A 270 -9.03 -19.64 -7.67
C LEU A 270 -8.55 -20.32 -8.96
N MET A 271 -7.32 -20.01 -9.38
CA MET A 271 -6.73 -20.47 -10.64
C MET A 271 -5.20 -20.53 -10.58
N ARG A 272 -4.60 -21.34 -11.46
CA ARG A 272 -3.14 -21.45 -11.65
C ARG A 272 -2.81 -21.36 -13.15
N PHE A 273 -1.91 -20.45 -13.51
CA PHE A 273 -1.32 -20.37 -14.85
C PHE A 273 0.06 -21.04 -14.84
N SER A 274 0.15 -22.23 -15.44
CA SER A 274 1.40 -22.97 -15.55
C SER A 274 2.33 -22.35 -16.60
N HIS A 275 3.31 -21.58 -16.14
CA HIS A 275 4.30 -20.90 -16.98
C HIS A 275 5.64 -20.79 -16.24
N GLN A 276 6.57 -21.64 -16.62
CA GLN A 276 7.91 -21.69 -16.04
C GLN A 276 8.67 -20.38 -16.24
N LEU A 277 9.41 -19.98 -15.20
CA LEU A 277 10.25 -18.79 -15.13
C LEU A 277 9.49 -17.49 -15.45
N VAL A 278 8.19 -17.42 -15.10
CA VAL A 278 7.40 -16.20 -15.25
C VAL A 278 8.02 -15.06 -14.45
N GLN A 279 8.20 -13.92 -15.12
CA GLN A 279 8.78 -12.72 -14.51
C GLN A 279 7.73 -11.65 -14.27
N ARG A 280 6.74 -11.53 -15.16
CA ARG A 280 5.69 -10.51 -15.10
C ARG A 280 4.35 -11.09 -15.53
N VAL A 281 3.28 -10.48 -15.00
CA VAL A 281 1.89 -10.75 -15.38
C VAL A 281 1.15 -9.44 -15.54
N ALA A 282 0.24 -9.36 -16.50
CA ALA A 282 -0.66 -8.22 -16.68
C ALA A 282 -2.06 -8.67 -17.05
N PHE A 283 -3.05 -8.02 -16.46
CA PHE A 283 -4.46 -8.33 -16.65
C PHE A 283 -5.14 -7.31 -17.56
N SER A 284 -6.14 -7.75 -18.30
CA SER A 284 -7.05 -6.85 -19.01
C SER A 284 -7.89 -6.03 -18.02
N ALA A 285 -8.34 -4.85 -18.41
CA ALA A 285 -9.13 -3.96 -17.54
C ALA A 285 -10.48 -4.55 -17.06
N ASP A 286 -10.98 -5.58 -17.75
CA ASP A 286 -12.16 -6.35 -17.39
C ASP A 286 -11.88 -7.63 -16.60
N GLU A 287 -10.60 -7.93 -16.32
CA GLU A 287 -10.12 -9.13 -15.61
C GLU A 287 -10.49 -10.46 -16.26
N ARG A 288 -10.94 -10.46 -17.52
CA ARG A 288 -11.27 -11.70 -18.24
C ARG A 288 -10.04 -12.39 -18.82
N TYR A 289 -9.01 -11.62 -19.15
CA TYR A 289 -7.80 -12.13 -19.78
C TYR A 289 -6.57 -11.66 -19.01
N ALA A 290 -5.52 -12.48 -19.06
CA ALA A 290 -4.21 -12.13 -18.54
C ALA A 290 -3.15 -12.56 -19.54
N TYR A 291 -2.03 -11.87 -19.57
CA TYR A 291 -0.83 -12.42 -20.17
C TYR A 291 0.29 -12.53 -19.14
N THR A 292 1.09 -13.57 -19.29
CA THR A 292 2.30 -13.83 -18.49
C THR A 292 3.51 -13.75 -19.40
N PHE A 293 4.58 -13.12 -18.94
CA PHE A 293 5.80 -12.90 -19.70
C PHE A 293 7.01 -13.53 -18.99
N SER A 294 7.82 -14.26 -19.74
CA SER A 294 9.12 -14.78 -19.32
C SER A 294 10.17 -14.52 -20.39
N GLU A 295 11.40 -14.31 -19.94
CA GLU A 295 12.57 -14.32 -20.82
C GLU A 295 13.19 -15.70 -20.77
N VAL A 296 13.44 -16.29 -21.94
CA VAL A 296 14.03 -17.62 -22.04
C VAL A 296 15.54 -17.47 -22.07
N PRO A 297 16.27 -18.03 -21.08
CA PRO A 297 17.72 -17.97 -21.06
C PRO A 297 18.29 -18.59 -22.36
N PRO A 298 19.32 -17.96 -22.98
CA PRO A 298 19.92 -18.51 -24.18
C PRO A 298 20.64 -19.82 -23.86
N ALA A 299 20.49 -20.84 -24.72
CA ALA A 299 21.14 -22.14 -24.54
C ALA A 299 22.67 -22.06 -24.73
N GLY A 300 23.14 -21.09 -25.52
CA GLY A 300 24.55 -20.75 -25.63
C GLY A 300 24.81 -19.25 -25.85
N PRO A 301 26.08 -18.79 -25.75
CA PRO A 301 26.44 -17.36 -25.82
C PRO A 301 26.14 -16.67 -27.15
N ARG A 302 25.87 -17.44 -28.22
CA ARG A 302 25.57 -16.94 -29.57
C ARG A 302 24.09 -17.02 -29.91
N ASP A 303 23.28 -17.64 -29.06
CA ASP A 303 21.86 -17.76 -29.32
C ASP A 303 21.16 -16.43 -29.04
N PRO A 304 20.23 -16.02 -29.91
CA PRO A 304 19.48 -14.79 -29.69
C PRO A 304 18.63 -14.93 -28.42
N LEU A 305 18.54 -13.85 -27.63
CA LEU A 305 17.61 -13.77 -26.51
C LEU A 305 16.19 -14.02 -27.01
N ARG A 306 15.47 -14.91 -26.34
CA ARG A 306 14.08 -15.26 -26.67
C ARG A 306 13.16 -14.84 -25.54
N PHE A 307 11.88 -14.75 -25.85
CA PHE A 307 10.83 -14.54 -24.86
C PHE A 307 9.68 -15.50 -25.11
N LEU A 308 8.90 -15.73 -24.07
CA LEU A 308 7.65 -16.48 -24.11
C LEU A 308 6.58 -15.64 -23.41
N LEU A 309 5.51 -15.33 -24.16
CA LEU A 309 4.32 -14.66 -23.65
C LEU A 309 3.11 -15.52 -23.93
N ILE A 310 2.37 -15.86 -22.89
CA ILE A 310 1.16 -16.68 -22.98
C ILE A 310 -0.03 -15.83 -22.54
N VAL A 311 -1.07 -15.80 -23.37
CA VAL A 311 -2.36 -15.18 -23.08
C VAL A 311 -3.33 -16.26 -22.58
N TRP A 312 -3.96 -15.97 -21.46
CA TRP A 312 -4.82 -16.87 -20.69
C TRP A 312 -6.22 -16.30 -20.59
N ASP A 313 -7.20 -17.19 -20.57
CA ASP A 313 -8.52 -16.89 -19.98
C ASP A 313 -8.41 -17.04 -18.46
N VAL A 314 -8.70 -15.95 -17.74
CA VAL A 314 -8.56 -15.89 -16.28
C VAL A 314 -9.55 -16.82 -15.59
N ARG A 315 -10.74 -17.03 -16.17
CA ARG A 315 -11.78 -17.84 -15.52
C ARG A 315 -11.59 -19.32 -15.76
N SER A 316 -11.17 -19.72 -16.96
CA SER A 316 -11.00 -21.14 -17.31
C SER A 316 -9.57 -21.65 -17.15
N GLY A 317 -8.58 -20.77 -17.00
CA GLY A 317 -7.17 -21.14 -16.99
C GLY A 317 -6.65 -21.61 -18.37
N ARG A 318 -7.47 -21.55 -19.42
CA ARG A 318 -7.10 -22.04 -20.75
C ARG A 318 -6.09 -21.11 -21.42
N LYS A 319 -5.07 -21.71 -22.04
CA LYS A 319 -4.14 -21.04 -22.96
C LYS A 319 -4.89 -20.63 -24.24
N LEU A 320 -5.01 -19.33 -24.49
CA LEU A 320 -5.67 -18.79 -25.67
C LEU A 320 -4.68 -18.56 -26.82
N ARG A 321 -3.52 -17.95 -26.50
CA ARG A 321 -2.51 -17.59 -27.49
C ARG A 321 -1.11 -17.63 -26.91
N VAL A 322 -0.14 -18.07 -27.69
CA VAL A 322 1.28 -18.04 -27.34
C VAL A 322 2.02 -17.16 -28.35
N PHE A 323 2.86 -16.28 -27.82
CA PHE A 323 3.81 -15.45 -28.55
C PHE A 323 5.21 -15.83 -28.11
N GLU A 324 6.02 -16.29 -29.06
CA GLU A 324 7.41 -16.65 -28.82
C GLU A 324 8.27 -16.20 -30.00
N GLY A 325 9.55 -15.97 -29.74
CA GLY A 325 10.51 -15.61 -30.78
C GLY A 325 11.73 -14.87 -30.25
N PRO A 326 12.65 -14.50 -31.16
CA PRO A 326 13.78 -13.63 -30.81
C PRO A 326 13.28 -12.27 -30.33
N GLN A 327 13.78 -11.78 -29.20
CA GLN A 327 13.39 -10.48 -28.64
C GLN A 327 13.61 -9.34 -29.63
N ALA A 328 14.68 -9.41 -30.44
CA ALA A 328 15.02 -8.41 -31.46
C ALA A 328 13.93 -8.17 -32.52
N GLU A 329 13.02 -9.13 -32.76
CA GLU A 329 11.93 -8.95 -33.74
C GLU A 329 10.77 -8.11 -33.18
N PHE A 330 10.62 -8.10 -31.85
CA PHE A 330 9.54 -7.43 -31.13
C PHE A 330 10.04 -6.15 -30.42
N ALA A 331 11.34 -6.05 -30.16
CA ALA A 331 12.02 -4.89 -29.58
C ALA A 331 12.11 -3.76 -30.62
N VAL A 332 10.98 -3.12 -30.90
CA VAL A 332 10.85 -2.03 -31.87
C VAL A 332 10.51 -0.74 -31.11
N GLY A 333 11.26 0.34 -31.36
CA GLY A 333 11.03 1.64 -30.74
C GLY A 333 11.01 1.58 -29.22
N ALA A 334 9.95 2.10 -28.59
CA ALA A 334 9.75 2.11 -27.14
C ALA A 334 9.57 0.71 -26.53
N ALA A 335 9.32 -0.33 -27.33
CA ALA A 335 9.33 -1.71 -26.86
C ALA A 335 10.76 -2.30 -26.75
N ALA A 336 11.78 -1.60 -27.24
CA ALA A 336 13.17 -2.01 -27.12
C ALA A 336 13.79 -1.45 -25.84
N ARG A 337 14.45 -2.30 -25.06
CA ARG A 337 15.29 -1.90 -23.93
C ARG A 337 16.66 -1.39 -24.41
N PRO A 338 17.37 -0.58 -23.61
CA PRO A 338 18.72 -0.12 -23.95
C PRO A 338 19.75 -1.24 -24.16
N ASP A 339 19.53 -2.41 -23.54
CA ASP A 339 20.36 -3.61 -23.71
C ASP A 339 20.03 -4.41 -25.00
N GLY A 340 19.06 -3.93 -25.80
CA GLY A 340 18.58 -4.61 -27.01
C GLY A 340 17.54 -5.70 -26.73
N GLY A 341 17.12 -5.90 -25.48
CA GLY A 341 16.05 -6.81 -25.10
C GLY A 341 14.64 -6.24 -25.32
N LEU A 342 13.63 -7.08 -25.13
CA LEU A 342 12.22 -6.71 -25.22
C LEU A 342 11.74 -6.15 -23.88
N ALA A 343 11.07 -5.00 -23.91
CA ALA A 343 10.39 -4.46 -22.74
C ALA A 343 9.21 -5.35 -22.34
N TRP A 344 9.01 -5.59 -21.04
CA TRP A 344 7.95 -6.49 -20.56
C TRP A 344 6.53 -5.96 -20.88
N ASP A 345 6.38 -4.63 -21.01
CA ASP A 345 5.14 -3.92 -21.36
C ASP A 345 5.02 -3.66 -22.88
N ALA A 346 5.80 -4.36 -23.70
CA ALA A 346 5.72 -4.28 -25.17
C ALA A 346 4.33 -4.65 -25.71
N PHE A 347 3.60 -5.49 -24.99
CA PHE A 347 2.21 -5.85 -25.28
C PHE A 347 1.30 -5.03 -24.36
N ARG A 348 0.38 -4.26 -24.94
CA ARG A 348 -0.51 -3.37 -24.20
C ARG A 348 -1.97 -3.73 -24.42
N TRP A 349 -2.69 -3.88 -23.32
CA TRP A 349 -4.14 -4.07 -23.29
C TRP A 349 -4.87 -2.78 -23.67
N SER A 350 -5.95 -2.90 -24.44
CA SER A 350 -6.87 -1.78 -24.66
C SER A 350 -7.63 -1.43 -23.39
N GLY A 351 -7.81 -0.13 -23.13
CA GLY A 351 -8.76 0.33 -22.12
C GLY A 351 -10.21 0.25 -22.59
N GLY A 352 -11.14 0.47 -21.67
CA GLY A 352 -12.54 0.69 -22.06
C GLY A 352 -13.35 -0.53 -22.46
N ALA A 353 -13.12 -1.69 -21.87
CA ALA A 353 -14.03 -2.83 -22.04
C ALA A 353 -15.35 -2.54 -21.33
N ALA A 354 -16.26 -1.82 -22.00
CA ALA A 354 -17.68 -1.83 -21.64
C ALA A 354 -18.11 -3.30 -21.48
N PRO A 355 -19.01 -3.63 -20.54
CA PRO A 355 -19.40 -5.02 -20.32
C PRO A 355 -19.83 -5.70 -21.63
N GLY A 356 -19.11 -6.73 -22.06
CA GLY A 356 -19.37 -7.44 -23.31
C GLY A 356 -18.65 -6.93 -24.56
N ALA A 357 -17.92 -5.81 -24.50
CA ALA A 357 -17.05 -5.38 -25.61
C ALA A 357 -15.83 -6.29 -25.77
N PRO A 358 -15.26 -6.42 -26.98
CA PRO A 358 -14.01 -7.14 -27.20
C PRO A 358 -12.84 -6.38 -26.57
N SER A 359 -11.92 -7.14 -25.95
CA SER A 359 -10.64 -6.63 -25.45
C SER A 359 -9.58 -6.80 -26.54
N PHE A 360 -8.75 -5.79 -26.73
CA PHE A 360 -7.67 -5.82 -27.71
C PHE A 360 -6.30 -5.88 -27.04
N LEU A 361 -5.37 -6.56 -27.69
CA LEU A 361 -3.95 -6.58 -27.32
C LEU A 361 -3.14 -6.05 -28.48
N ALA A 362 -2.27 -5.07 -28.26
CA ALA A 362 -1.40 -4.52 -29.30
C ALA A 362 0.07 -4.59 -28.94
N HIS A 363 0.93 -4.80 -29.93
CA HIS A 363 2.37 -4.62 -29.81
C HIS A 363 2.95 -3.99 -31.08
N LEU A 364 4.12 -3.38 -30.92
CA LEU A 364 4.90 -2.83 -32.03
C LEU A 364 5.47 -3.96 -32.89
N LYS A 365 5.51 -3.73 -34.20
CA LYS A 365 6.13 -4.63 -35.19
C LYS A 365 6.95 -3.79 -36.16
N LYS A 366 7.99 -4.36 -36.76
CA LYS A 366 8.75 -3.69 -37.82
C LYS A 366 7.81 -3.28 -38.98
N GLY A 367 7.68 -1.98 -39.23
CA GLY A 367 6.80 -1.42 -40.27
C GLY A 367 5.30 -1.37 -39.91
N GLY A 368 4.92 -1.55 -38.64
CA GLY A 368 3.53 -1.37 -38.26
C GLY A 368 3.17 -1.77 -36.82
N VAL A 369 1.87 -1.92 -36.58
CA VAL A 369 1.32 -2.32 -35.30
C VAL A 369 0.44 -3.55 -35.50
N ALA A 370 0.68 -4.58 -34.68
CA ALA A 370 -0.15 -5.78 -34.65
C ALA A 370 -1.17 -5.65 -33.53
N VAL A 371 -2.45 -5.78 -33.87
CA VAL A 371 -3.56 -5.69 -32.91
C VAL A 371 -4.37 -6.98 -32.99
N TYR A 372 -4.57 -7.61 -31.84
CA TYR A 372 -5.26 -8.88 -31.67
C TYR A 372 -6.57 -8.66 -30.92
N GLU A 373 -7.60 -9.41 -31.27
CA GLU A 373 -8.97 -9.25 -30.74
C GLU A 373 -9.42 -10.52 -30.00
N SER A 374 -9.99 -10.33 -28.79
CA SER A 374 -10.62 -11.41 -28.02
C SER A 374 -11.88 -11.95 -28.71
N PRO A 375 -12.27 -13.24 -28.53
CA PRO A 375 -11.75 -14.18 -27.53
C PRO A 375 -10.52 -14.98 -28.00
N ASP A 376 -10.34 -15.21 -29.29
CA ASP A 376 -9.30 -16.09 -29.82
C ASP A 376 -7.93 -15.40 -29.98
N PHE A 377 -7.86 -14.09 -29.77
CA PHE A 377 -6.66 -13.26 -30.01
C PHE A 377 -6.09 -13.45 -31.41
N GLY A 378 -6.98 -13.48 -32.41
CA GLY A 378 -6.64 -13.40 -33.82
C GLY A 378 -6.28 -11.96 -34.21
N LEU A 379 -5.44 -11.80 -35.24
CA LEU A 379 -5.09 -10.48 -35.77
C LEU A 379 -6.33 -9.81 -36.39
N VAL A 380 -6.64 -8.57 -36.01
CA VAL A 380 -7.81 -7.81 -36.50
C VAL A 380 -7.78 -7.71 -38.04
N ASP A 381 -8.84 -8.13 -38.72
CA ASP A 381 -8.95 -8.30 -40.19
C ASP A 381 -7.82 -9.14 -40.84
N ARG A 382 -7.15 -9.99 -40.05
CA ARG A 382 -5.99 -10.79 -40.48
C ARG A 382 -4.82 -9.98 -41.04
N LYS A 383 -4.76 -8.67 -40.77
CA LYS A 383 -3.71 -7.77 -41.27
C LYS A 383 -3.27 -6.78 -40.19
N SER A 384 -1.96 -6.61 -40.04
CA SER A 384 -1.37 -5.58 -39.19
C SER A 384 -1.63 -4.19 -39.78
N VAL A 385 -1.75 -3.19 -38.90
CA VAL A 385 -1.87 -1.79 -39.31
C VAL A 385 -0.49 -1.35 -39.81
N LYS A 386 -0.41 -0.94 -41.07
CA LYS A 386 0.85 -0.46 -41.66
C LYS A 386 1.13 0.95 -41.15
N LEU A 387 2.20 1.09 -40.38
CA LEU A 387 2.70 2.35 -39.84
C LEU A 387 4.23 2.29 -39.88
N ASP A 388 4.79 2.88 -40.92
CA ASP A 388 6.24 2.93 -41.11
C ASP A 388 6.88 3.76 -39.99
N SER A 389 8.04 3.32 -39.49
CA SER A 389 8.79 4.01 -38.44
C SER A 389 8.00 4.39 -37.18
N VAL A 390 7.08 3.52 -36.77
CA VAL A 390 6.38 3.64 -35.48
C VAL A 390 7.36 3.45 -34.32
N GLN A 391 7.37 4.38 -33.38
CA GLN A 391 8.23 4.37 -32.19
C GLN A 391 7.47 4.02 -30.92
N SER A 392 6.24 4.50 -30.74
CA SER A 392 5.47 4.22 -29.52
C SER A 392 3.97 4.07 -29.80
N ILE A 393 3.31 3.29 -28.94
CA ILE A 393 1.86 3.10 -28.93
C ILE A 393 1.31 3.17 -27.51
N GLU A 394 0.12 3.74 -27.37
CA GLU A 394 -0.57 3.81 -26.08
C GLU A 394 -2.08 3.77 -26.27
N TRP A 395 -2.75 2.90 -25.52
CA TRP A 395 -4.21 2.79 -25.55
C TRP A 395 -4.84 3.84 -24.64
N SER A 396 -5.96 4.39 -25.09
CA SER A 396 -6.85 5.13 -24.19
C SER A 396 -7.36 4.21 -23.08
N PRO A 397 -7.36 4.66 -21.82
CA PRO A 397 -7.82 3.85 -20.68
C PRO A 397 -9.34 3.60 -20.68
N ALA A 398 -10.12 4.41 -21.40
CA ALA A 398 -11.59 4.35 -21.36
C ALA A 398 -12.26 3.88 -22.65
N GLU A 399 -11.58 3.90 -23.80
CA GLU A 399 -12.11 3.45 -25.08
C GLU A 399 -11.03 2.69 -25.87
N PRO A 400 -11.40 1.81 -26.83
CA PRO A 400 -10.45 1.13 -27.71
C PRO A 400 -9.90 2.07 -28.80
N VAL A 401 -9.31 3.19 -28.38
CA VAL A 401 -8.59 4.16 -29.21
C VAL A 401 -7.11 4.03 -28.95
N LEU A 402 -6.34 3.79 -30.00
CA LEU A 402 -4.89 3.66 -29.96
C LEU A 402 -4.24 4.95 -30.43
N ALA A 403 -3.38 5.55 -29.61
CA ALA A 403 -2.43 6.56 -30.04
C ALA A 403 -1.15 5.89 -30.55
N ALA A 404 -0.67 6.30 -31.72
CA ALA A 404 0.58 5.84 -32.30
C ALA A 404 1.45 7.03 -32.72
N TYR A 405 2.74 6.95 -32.44
CA TYR A 405 3.74 7.95 -32.83
C TYR A 405 4.72 7.37 -33.85
N GLN A 406 4.84 8.03 -35.00
CA GLN A 406 5.80 7.75 -36.07
C GLN A 406 6.88 8.83 -36.08
N VAL A 407 8.15 8.41 -36.11
CA VAL A 407 9.29 9.33 -36.19
C VAL A 407 9.52 9.82 -37.62
N GLU A 408 10.22 10.95 -37.76
CA GLU A 408 10.68 11.45 -39.06
C GLU A 408 11.63 10.45 -39.72
N GLU A 409 11.32 10.03 -40.95
CA GLU A 409 12.17 9.15 -41.75
C GLU A 409 12.24 9.66 -43.20
N GLY A 410 13.44 10.06 -43.64
CA GLY A 410 13.66 10.59 -44.98
C GLY A 410 12.82 11.85 -45.25
N ASN A 411 11.80 11.72 -46.11
CA ASN A 411 10.90 12.81 -46.47
C ASN A 411 9.53 12.72 -45.76
N MET A 412 9.32 11.71 -44.90
CA MET A 412 8.09 11.54 -44.12
C MET A 412 8.20 12.35 -42.82
N PRO A 413 7.25 13.26 -42.52
CA PRO A 413 7.24 14.00 -41.27
C PRO A 413 6.88 13.09 -40.09
N ALA A 414 7.23 13.51 -38.86
CA ALA A 414 6.76 12.85 -37.66
C ALA A 414 5.23 12.95 -37.63
N ARG A 415 4.56 11.87 -37.25
CA ARG A 415 3.09 11.81 -37.25
C ARG A 415 2.59 11.19 -35.98
N ILE A 416 1.64 11.87 -35.33
CA ILE A 416 0.85 11.32 -34.25
C ILE A 416 -0.53 10.99 -34.82
N MET A 417 -0.99 9.77 -34.57
CA MET A 417 -2.26 9.26 -35.08
C MET A 417 -3.10 8.67 -33.95
N LEU A 418 -4.39 9.00 -33.95
CA LEU A 418 -5.40 8.36 -33.12
C LEU A 418 -6.27 7.46 -33.99
N MET A 419 -6.27 6.16 -33.70
CA MET A 419 -7.02 5.16 -34.44
C MET A 419 -8.01 4.43 -33.53
N ARG A 420 -9.27 4.31 -33.96
CA ARG A 420 -10.32 3.59 -33.23
C ARG A 420 -10.49 2.17 -33.75
N PHE A 421 -10.48 1.20 -32.84
CA PHE A 421 -10.73 -0.22 -33.12
C PHE A 421 -12.18 -0.61 -32.77
N PRO A 422 -12.77 -1.63 -33.43
CA PRO A 422 -12.17 -2.53 -34.43
C PRO A 422 -12.12 -1.97 -35.85
N LYS A 423 -12.86 -0.89 -36.16
CA LYS A 423 -13.01 -0.37 -37.54
C LYS A 423 -11.74 0.17 -38.19
N LYS A 424 -10.64 0.35 -37.43
CA LYS A 424 -9.39 1.00 -37.86
C LYS A 424 -9.64 2.41 -38.43
N GLU A 425 -10.59 3.12 -37.83
CA GLU A 425 -10.97 4.47 -38.23
C GLU A 425 -9.95 5.47 -37.67
N GLU A 426 -9.31 6.24 -38.54
CA GLU A 426 -8.43 7.34 -38.13
C GLU A 426 -9.28 8.52 -37.63
N LEU A 427 -9.29 8.74 -36.32
CA LEU A 427 -10.04 9.85 -35.71
C LEU A 427 -9.36 11.18 -35.97
N ARG A 428 -8.03 11.20 -35.80
CA ARG A 428 -7.22 12.41 -35.94
C ARG A 428 -5.76 12.06 -36.19
N ALA A 429 -5.09 12.86 -37.01
CA ALA A 429 -3.64 12.85 -37.07
C ALA A 429 -3.07 14.27 -37.10
N LYS A 430 -1.85 14.41 -36.57
CA LYS A 430 -1.07 15.65 -36.57
C LYS A 430 0.33 15.34 -37.08
N ASN A 431 0.76 16.08 -38.09
CA ASN A 431 2.12 16.03 -38.60
C ASN A 431 2.99 17.08 -37.89
N LEU A 432 4.23 16.71 -37.60
CA LEU A 432 5.22 17.50 -36.88
C LEU A 432 6.55 17.47 -37.66
N HIS A 433 7.38 18.49 -37.42
CA HIS A 433 8.67 18.68 -38.09
C HIS A 433 9.77 19.03 -37.10
N SER A 434 10.99 18.51 -37.34
CA SER A 434 12.17 18.66 -36.51
C SER A 434 11.99 18.10 -35.09
N VAL A 435 11.28 16.99 -34.96
CA VAL A 435 10.98 16.34 -33.67
C VAL A 435 12.18 15.53 -33.17
N ALA A 436 12.56 15.73 -31.91
CA ALA A 436 13.57 14.95 -31.20
C ALA A 436 12.94 13.73 -30.50
N GLY A 437 11.76 13.91 -29.90
CA GLY A 437 11.06 12.87 -29.18
C GLY A 437 9.62 13.28 -28.86
N VAL A 438 8.79 12.29 -28.53
CA VAL A 438 7.39 12.47 -28.16
C VAL A 438 7.06 11.59 -26.96
N GLN A 439 6.43 12.18 -25.95
CA GLN A 439 5.80 11.45 -24.85
C GLN A 439 4.29 11.61 -24.92
N LEU A 440 3.59 10.50 -24.78
CA LEU A 440 2.13 10.43 -24.78
C LEU A 440 1.67 10.28 -23.32
N SER A 441 0.59 10.97 -22.95
CA SER A 441 0.03 10.88 -21.60
C SER A 441 -1.49 11.03 -21.64
N TRP A 442 -2.20 9.92 -21.46
CA TRP A 442 -3.66 9.89 -21.46
C TRP A 442 -4.26 10.43 -20.17
N HIS A 443 -5.38 11.15 -20.31
CA HIS A 443 -6.28 11.42 -19.18
C HIS A 443 -6.87 10.10 -18.66
N PRO A 444 -6.99 9.86 -17.34
CA PRO A 444 -7.49 8.60 -16.78
C PRO A 444 -8.90 8.20 -17.26
N GLN A 445 -9.75 9.16 -17.63
CA GLN A 445 -11.07 8.90 -18.24
C GLN A 445 -11.06 8.82 -19.78
N GLY A 446 -9.89 8.95 -20.41
CA GLY A 446 -9.72 8.93 -21.86
C GLY A 446 -10.25 10.16 -22.61
N ASP A 447 -10.62 11.22 -21.90
CA ASP A 447 -11.22 12.43 -22.48
C ASP A 447 -10.21 13.31 -23.22
N PHE A 448 -8.97 13.34 -22.73
CA PHE A 448 -7.87 14.13 -23.27
C PHE A 448 -6.61 13.28 -23.46
N LEU A 449 -5.78 13.67 -24.41
CA LEU A 449 -4.42 13.16 -24.58
C LEU A 449 -3.45 14.34 -24.63
N ALA A 450 -2.48 14.36 -23.72
CA ALA A 450 -1.35 15.27 -23.80
C ALA A 450 -0.22 14.61 -24.58
N VAL A 451 0.28 15.32 -25.58
CA VAL A 451 1.48 14.93 -26.32
C VAL A 451 2.56 15.96 -26.03
N ALA A 452 3.56 15.59 -25.25
CA ALA A 452 4.76 16.39 -25.05
C ALA A 452 5.70 16.17 -26.24
N VAL A 453 5.89 17.20 -27.06
CA VAL A 453 6.71 17.17 -28.26
C VAL A 453 8.01 17.92 -27.99
N GLU A 454 9.11 17.18 -27.94
CA GLU A 454 10.45 17.76 -27.90
C GLU A 454 10.90 18.09 -29.32
N LYS A 455 11.18 19.36 -29.58
CA LYS A 455 11.57 19.85 -30.90
C LYS A 455 12.99 20.37 -30.89
N TRP A 456 13.78 20.02 -31.89
CA TRP A 456 15.10 20.59 -32.09
C TRP A 456 15.02 22.08 -32.39
N THR A 457 15.88 22.87 -31.73
CA THR A 457 16.11 24.27 -32.12
C THR A 457 16.77 24.34 -33.50
N LYS A 458 16.67 25.50 -34.19
CA LYS A 458 17.30 25.70 -35.51
C LYS A 458 18.80 25.41 -35.53
N SER A 459 19.49 25.55 -34.39
CA SER A 459 20.91 25.24 -34.25
C SER A 459 21.21 23.77 -34.03
N HIS A 460 20.18 22.92 -33.80
CA HIS A 460 20.29 21.51 -33.41
C HIS A 460 21.15 21.25 -32.16
N LYS A 461 21.33 22.26 -31.29
CA LYS A 461 22.12 22.13 -30.05
C LYS A 461 21.29 21.87 -28.80
N SER A 462 20.04 22.32 -28.79
CA SER A 462 19.11 22.15 -27.68
C SER A 462 17.72 21.81 -28.19
N THR A 463 16.90 21.23 -27.31
CA THR A 463 15.49 20.92 -27.56
C THR A 463 14.59 21.88 -26.78
N ASN A 464 13.45 22.22 -27.36
CA ASN A 464 12.37 22.94 -26.69
C ASN A 464 11.13 22.06 -26.68
N THR A 465 10.42 22.00 -25.56
CA THR A 465 9.22 21.16 -25.42
C THR A 465 7.96 22.02 -25.49
N HIS A 466 6.98 21.56 -26.28
CA HIS A 466 5.63 22.11 -26.33
C HIS A 466 4.63 20.96 -26.23
N PHE A 467 3.39 21.26 -25.84
CA PHE A 467 2.34 20.27 -25.71
C PHE A 467 1.29 20.45 -26.80
N GLU A 468 0.89 19.34 -27.40
CA GLU A 468 -0.27 19.24 -28.28
C GLU A 468 -1.33 18.45 -27.52
N LEU A 469 -2.43 19.12 -27.14
CA LEU A 469 -3.47 18.56 -26.29
C LEU A 469 -4.70 18.22 -27.14
N PHE A 470 -5.04 16.95 -27.21
CA PHE A 470 -6.16 16.44 -28.00
C PHE A 470 -7.40 16.30 -27.12
N SER A 471 -8.54 16.80 -27.56
CA SER A 471 -9.82 16.67 -26.86
C SER A 471 -10.75 15.68 -27.57
N LEU A 472 -10.84 14.44 -27.09
CA LEU A 472 -11.50 13.34 -27.80
C LEU A 472 -13.04 13.36 -27.72
N ARG A 473 -13.60 14.00 -26.69
CA ARG A 473 -15.06 14.11 -26.49
C ARG A 473 -15.72 15.16 -27.38
N GLU A 474 -14.93 16.05 -27.96
CA GLU A 474 -15.41 17.09 -28.85
C GLU A 474 -15.43 16.64 -30.31
N ARG A 475 -16.32 17.24 -31.10
CA ARG A 475 -16.43 16.98 -32.53
C ARG A 475 -15.09 17.31 -33.22
N ASP A 476 -14.66 16.40 -34.09
CA ASP A 476 -13.44 16.50 -34.90
C ASP A 476 -12.11 16.46 -34.12
N THR A 477 -12.14 16.16 -32.81
CA THR A 477 -10.96 16.07 -31.92
C THR A 477 -10.03 17.28 -32.06
N PRO A 478 -10.44 18.47 -31.57
CA PRO A 478 -9.62 19.67 -31.65
C PRO A 478 -8.30 19.49 -30.90
N ILE A 479 -7.29 20.22 -31.35
CA ILE A 479 -5.92 20.17 -30.82
C ILE A 479 -5.54 21.57 -30.36
N ASP A 480 -5.28 21.71 -29.07
CA ASP A 480 -4.79 22.94 -28.46
C ASP A 480 -3.28 22.86 -28.25
N MET A 481 -2.55 23.89 -28.67
CA MET A 481 -1.11 23.97 -28.50
C MET A 481 -0.78 24.78 -27.24
N LEU A 482 -0.01 24.20 -26.32
CA LEU A 482 0.49 24.86 -25.12
C LEU A 482 2.03 24.94 -25.17
N GLU A 483 2.56 26.15 -25.05
CA GLU A 483 3.99 26.38 -24.82
C GLU A 483 4.18 26.94 -23.40
N LEU A 484 5.21 26.46 -22.69
CA LEU A 484 5.58 27.04 -21.40
C LEU A 484 6.10 28.48 -21.60
N PRO A 485 5.87 29.39 -20.63
CA PRO A 485 6.39 30.76 -20.70
C PRO A 485 7.92 30.82 -20.87
N ASN A 486 8.63 29.90 -20.21
CA ASN A 486 10.07 29.74 -20.37
C ASN A 486 10.38 28.50 -21.22
N LYS A 487 10.72 28.72 -22.50
CA LYS A 487 10.98 27.64 -23.47
C LYS A 487 12.27 26.85 -23.21
N ALA A 488 13.14 27.36 -22.33
CA ALA A 488 14.42 26.73 -22.03
C ALA A 488 14.33 25.68 -20.91
N GLU A 489 13.25 25.68 -20.13
CA GLU A 489 13.09 24.78 -19.00
C GLU A 489 12.76 23.36 -19.45
N LYS A 490 13.45 22.38 -18.87
CA LYS A 490 13.17 20.96 -19.11
C LYS A 490 11.90 20.52 -18.39
N ILE A 491 11.17 19.61 -19.03
CA ILE A 491 9.96 19.01 -18.49
C ILE A 491 10.33 17.66 -17.91
N HIS A 492 9.93 17.40 -16.66
CA HIS A 492 10.18 16.14 -15.96
C HIS A 492 8.97 15.23 -15.98
N GLU A 493 7.76 15.78 -15.76
CA GLU A 493 6.54 14.99 -15.65
C GLU A 493 5.28 15.82 -15.97
N LEU A 494 4.25 15.18 -16.54
CA LEU A 494 2.91 15.72 -16.68
C LEU A 494 1.91 14.75 -16.05
N VAL A 495 1.05 15.24 -15.15
CA VAL A 495 0.04 14.43 -14.47
C VAL A 495 -1.34 15.07 -14.61
N TRP A 496 -2.30 14.27 -15.04
CA TRP A 496 -3.70 14.65 -15.18
C TRP A 496 -4.45 14.52 -13.86
N GLU A 497 -5.39 15.43 -13.62
CA GLU A 497 -6.44 15.24 -12.61
C GLU A 497 -7.36 14.09 -13.05
N PRO A 498 -7.53 12.99 -12.30
CA PRO A 498 -8.23 11.79 -12.79
C PRO A 498 -9.73 11.97 -13.10
N ARG A 499 -10.40 12.95 -12.50
CA ARG A 499 -11.87 13.15 -12.63
C ARG A 499 -12.28 14.52 -13.16
N GLY A 500 -11.35 15.30 -13.66
CA GLY A 500 -11.57 16.70 -14.00
C GLY A 500 -10.93 17.08 -15.31
N VAL A 501 -10.53 18.35 -15.42
CA VAL A 501 -10.02 18.94 -16.66
C VAL A 501 -8.67 19.61 -16.46
N ARG A 502 -8.11 19.51 -15.25
CA ARG A 502 -6.83 20.11 -14.89
C ARG A 502 -5.68 19.12 -15.13
N PHE A 503 -4.49 19.66 -15.26
CA PHE A 503 -3.25 18.89 -15.25
C PHE A 503 -2.13 19.75 -14.66
N ALA A 504 -1.13 19.08 -14.11
CA ALA A 504 0.05 19.71 -13.55
C ALA A 504 1.28 19.27 -14.34
N ILE A 505 2.19 20.22 -14.59
CA ILE A 505 3.47 19.98 -15.24
C ILE A 505 4.58 20.29 -14.23
N LEU A 506 5.48 19.33 -14.03
CA LEU A 506 6.72 19.51 -13.29
C LEU A 506 7.83 19.89 -14.29
N HIS A 507 8.38 21.09 -14.15
CA HIS A 507 9.38 21.63 -15.06
C HIS A 507 10.45 22.45 -14.33
N GLY A 508 11.61 22.61 -14.95
CA GLY A 508 12.73 23.39 -14.42
C GLY A 508 14.05 22.65 -14.46
N ASP A 509 15.12 23.39 -14.15
CA ASP A 509 16.48 22.88 -14.16
C ASP A 509 17.05 22.84 -12.73
N GLY A 510 17.70 21.72 -12.36
CA GLY A 510 18.33 21.55 -11.05
C GLY A 510 17.50 20.74 -10.05
N SER A 511 17.78 20.91 -8.75
CA SER A 511 17.16 20.14 -7.66
C SER A 511 15.85 20.73 -7.14
N ARG A 512 15.57 22.00 -7.44
CA ARG A 512 14.34 22.69 -7.07
C ARG A 512 13.56 23.06 -8.33
N LEU A 513 12.42 22.40 -8.51
CA LEU A 513 11.62 22.46 -9.72
C LEU A 513 10.42 23.39 -9.51
N SER A 514 9.76 23.76 -10.60
CA SER A 514 8.50 24.49 -10.59
C SER A 514 7.36 23.57 -11.04
N VAL A 515 6.18 23.77 -10.46
CA VAL A 515 4.97 23.03 -10.80
C VAL A 515 3.94 24.01 -11.34
N SER A 516 3.60 23.90 -12.61
CA SER A 516 2.57 24.74 -13.24
C SER A 516 1.28 23.95 -13.45
N ILE A 517 0.17 24.50 -12.97
CA ILE A 517 -1.16 23.89 -13.04
C ILE A 517 -1.96 24.60 -14.14
N TYR A 518 -2.55 23.80 -15.02
CA TYR A 518 -3.34 24.23 -16.17
C TYR A 518 -4.73 23.59 -16.15
N SER A 519 -5.65 24.18 -16.91
CA SER A 519 -7.00 23.67 -17.16
C SER A 519 -7.26 23.62 -18.66
N MET A 520 -7.89 22.54 -19.14
CA MET A 520 -8.36 22.39 -20.53
C MET A 520 -9.58 23.24 -20.87
N ARG A 521 -10.14 23.97 -19.88
CA ARG A 521 -11.26 24.90 -20.08
C ARG A 521 -10.85 26.30 -19.66
N ASP A 522 -11.15 27.28 -20.51
CA ASP A 522 -10.94 28.70 -20.20
C ASP A 522 -12.05 29.18 -19.26
N GLY A 523 -11.68 29.52 -18.02
CA GLY A 523 -12.60 29.95 -16.96
C GLY A 523 -13.32 31.28 -17.23
N LYS A 524 -12.99 31.99 -18.30
CA LYS A 524 -13.62 33.27 -18.66
C LYS A 524 -15.06 33.14 -19.16
N LEU A 525 -15.45 31.99 -19.69
CA LEU A 525 -16.79 31.72 -20.21
C LEU A 525 -17.17 30.25 -19.92
N PRO A 526 -18.39 29.95 -19.44
CA PRO A 526 -18.83 28.57 -19.24
C PRO A 526 -18.80 27.81 -20.57
N GLY A 527 -17.87 26.86 -20.70
CA GLY A 527 -17.69 26.07 -21.91
C GLY A 527 -16.77 26.70 -22.97
N ALA A 528 -16.03 27.77 -22.66
CA ALA A 528 -14.99 28.24 -23.56
C ALA A 528 -13.83 27.25 -23.65
N ARG A 529 -13.41 27.02 -24.89
CA ARG A 529 -12.33 26.12 -25.26
C ARG A 529 -11.00 26.84 -25.13
N GLY A 530 -9.97 26.08 -24.75
CA GLY A 530 -8.61 26.57 -24.68
C GLY A 530 -7.96 26.29 -23.33
N VAL A 531 -6.64 26.18 -23.38
CA VAL A 531 -5.81 25.89 -22.23
C VAL A 531 -5.60 27.17 -21.43
N ALA A 532 -6.01 27.15 -20.17
CA ALA A 532 -5.80 28.25 -19.24
C ALA A 532 -4.73 27.88 -18.21
N HIS A 533 -3.74 28.76 -18.05
CA HIS A 533 -2.81 28.70 -16.92
C HIS A 533 -3.54 29.15 -15.65
N LEU A 534 -3.48 28.34 -14.58
CA LEU A 534 -4.12 28.66 -13.31
C LEU A 534 -3.11 29.20 -12.31
N HIS A 535 -2.01 28.47 -12.08
CA HIS A 535 -1.03 28.84 -11.07
C HIS A 535 0.33 28.19 -11.34
N THR A 536 1.41 28.80 -10.85
CA THR A 536 2.76 28.21 -10.87
C THR A 536 3.37 28.25 -9.48
N LEU A 537 3.68 27.07 -8.95
CA LEU A 537 4.40 26.87 -7.70
C LEU A 537 5.89 26.81 -7.99
N VAL A 538 6.63 27.85 -7.64
CA VAL A 538 8.08 27.93 -7.89
C VAL A 538 8.89 27.32 -6.75
N ASN A 539 10.10 26.84 -7.06
CA ASN A 539 11.13 26.48 -6.09
C ASN A 539 10.75 25.33 -5.13
N LYS A 540 10.11 24.28 -5.67
CA LYS A 540 9.62 23.10 -4.96
C LYS A 540 10.61 21.95 -4.95
N GLN A 541 10.71 21.24 -3.83
CA GLN A 541 11.52 20.03 -3.67
C GLN A 541 10.69 18.80 -4.02
N ALA A 542 10.19 18.77 -5.25
CA ALA A 542 9.37 17.67 -5.75
C ALA A 542 10.08 16.98 -6.92
N SER A 543 9.97 15.67 -6.99
CA SER A 543 10.48 14.85 -8.09
C SER A 543 9.38 14.12 -8.83
N SER A 544 8.20 13.99 -8.21
CA SER A 544 7.02 13.35 -8.77
C SER A 544 5.74 14.03 -8.30
N LEU A 545 4.71 14.02 -9.13
CA LEU A 545 3.39 14.58 -8.85
C LEU A 545 2.36 13.47 -8.68
N HIS A 546 1.58 13.52 -7.59
CA HIS A 546 0.59 12.48 -7.28
C HIS A 546 -0.77 13.12 -7.02
N TRP A 547 -1.70 12.92 -7.96
CA TRP A 547 -3.03 13.49 -7.87
C TRP A 547 -4.01 12.51 -7.22
N SER A 548 -4.88 13.00 -6.33
CA SER A 548 -5.89 12.15 -5.68
C SER A 548 -6.87 11.57 -6.72
N PRO A 549 -7.13 10.25 -6.70
CA PRO A 549 -8.15 9.62 -7.55
C PRO A 549 -9.54 10.28 -7.46
N ALA A 550 -9.83 10.96 -6.36
CA ALA A 550 -11.11 11.61 -6.13
C ALA A 550 -11.28 12.91 -6.92
N GLY A 551 -10.22 13.65 -7.20
CA GLY A 551 -10.41 15.10 -7.36
C GLY A 551 -9.48 15.93 -6.49
N ARG A 552 -9.39 17.20 -6.84
CA ARG A 552 -8.96 18.36 -6.06
C ARG A 552 -7.55 18.38 -5.43
N PHE A 553 -7.07 17.29 -4.85
CA PHE A 553 -5.84 17.28 -4.05
C PHE A 553 -4.64 16.81 -4.88
N LEU A 554 -3.57 17.58 -4.84
CA LEU A 554 -2.30 17.30 -5.50
C LEU A 554 -1.20 17.18 -4.45
N VAL A 555 -0.44 16.09 -4.50
CA VAL A 555 0.73 15.88 -3.65
C VAL A 555 1.99 16.06 -4.48
N LEU A 556 2.88 16.92 -4.00
CA LEU A 556 4.21 17.10 -4.55
C LEU A 556 5.17 16.27 -3.70
N ALA A 557 5.75 15.21 -4.27
CA ALA A 557 6.58 14.28 -3.51
C ALA A 557 8.04 14.29 -4.01
N GLY A 558 8.97 14.47 -3.07
CA GLY A 558 10.42 14.39 -3.28
C GLY A 558 10.98 13.00 -3.03
N THR A 559 10.55 12.01 -3.82
CA THR A 559 10.92 10.58 -3.69
C THR A 559 12.33 10.25 -4.16
N LYS A 560 12.99 11.13 -4.92
CA LYS A 560 14.39 10.93 -5.30
C LYS A 560 15.28 11.06 -4.07
N GLN A 561 16.34 10.24 -4.00
CA GLN A 561 17.29 10.20 -2.88
C GLN A 561 17.90 11.58 -2.52
N THR A 562 17.91 12.53 -3.47
CA THR A 562 18.40 13.90 -3.29
C THR A 562 17.40 14.87 -2.65
N GLN A 563 16.12 14.50 -2.50
CA GLN A 563 15.04 15.36 -2.02
C GLN A 563 14.44 14.90 -0.68
N ASN A 564 15.09 13.95 -0.01
CA ASN A 564 14.85 13.50 1.37
C ASN A 564 13.40 13.09 1.73
N GLY A 565 12.51 12.85 0.76
CA GLY A 565 11.15 12.39 1.02
C GLY A 565 10.22 13.47 1.59
N LEU A 566 10.47 14.75 1.28
CA LEU A 566 9.54 15.84 1.59
C LEU A 566 8.29 15.74 0.72
N MET A 567 7.13 15.94 1.34
CA MET A 567 5.82 15.94 0.71
C MET A 567 5.06 17.22 1.02
N GLU A 568 4.49 17.84 -0.01
CA GLU A 568 3.59 18.98 0.13
C GLU A 568 2.19 18.62 -0.38
N PHE A 569 1.17 18.84 0.44
CA PHE A 569 -0.23 18.57 0.12
C PHE A 569 -0.93 19.86 -0.29
N TRP A 570 -1.39 19.93 -1.54
CA TRP A 570 -2.00 21.12 -2.13
C TRP A 570 -3.47 20.90 -2.47
N ASP A 571 -4.29 21.89 -2.17
CA ASP A 571 -5.65 22.01 -2.70
C ASP A 571 -5.62 22.78 -4.02
N THR A 572 -6.01 22.15 -5.13
CA THR A 572 -6.01 22.77 -6.47
C THR A 572 -7.27 23.58 -6.79
N GLU A 573 -8.28 23.59 -5.92
CA GLU A 573 -9.42 24.52 -6.04
C GLU A 573 -9.06 25.88 -5.42
N ASP A 574 -8.57 25.86 -4.18
CA ASP A 574 -8.21 27.07 -3.44
C ASP A 574 -6.76 27.53 -3.70
N MET A 575 -5.96 26.71 -4.40
CA MET A 575 -4.52 26.91 -4.65
C MET A 575 -3.74 27.20 -3.37
N SER A 576 -4.02 26.42 -2.32
CA SER A 576 -3.42 26.59 -1.01
C SER A 576 -2.72 25.33 -0.53
N LEU A 577 -1.62 25.52 0.20
CA LEU A 577 -0.92 24.44 0.88
C LEU A 577 -1.73 24.05 2.11
N LEU A 578 -2.15 22.78 2.17
CA LEU A 578 -2.86 22.21 3.31
C LEU A 578 -1.89 21.86 4.43
N SER A 579 -0.85 21.12 4.08
CA SER A 579 0.20 20.70 5.00
C SER A 579 1.45 20.27 4.24
N ALA A 580 2.54 20.11 4.97
CA ALA A 580 3.74 19.47 4.48
C ALA A 580 4.18 18.41 5.51
N GLY A 581 4.62 17.27 5.01
CA GLY A 581 5.11 16.15 5.80
C GLY A 581 6.43 15.64 5.26
N GLU A 582 7.18 14.93 6.08
CA GLU A 582 8.42 14.29 5.68
C GLU A 582 8.34 12.80 6.00
N HIS A 583 8.71 11.97 5.03
CA HIS A 583 8.99 10.55 5.25
C HIS A 583 10.38 10.29 4.69
N TYR A 584 11.36 10.26 5.58
CA TYR A 584 12.76 10.17 5.22
C TYR A 584 13.03 8.96 4.32
N MET A 585 13.70 9.19 3.19
CA MET A 585 14.02 8.18 2.17
C MET A 585 12.81 7.46 1.55
N ALA A 586 11.61 8.06 1.58
CA ALA A 586 10.44 7.50 0.90
C ALA A 586 10.73 7.25 -0.58
N THR A 587 10.59 5.99 -0.99
CA THR A 587 10.86 5.53 -2.35
C THR A 587 9.62 5.56 -3.24
N GLU A 588 8.45 5.34 -2.65
CA GLU A 588 7.19 5.22 -3.38
C GLU A 588 6.05 5.94 -2.66
N VAL A 589 5.11 6.46 -3.46
CA VAL A 589 3.91 7.16 -3.02
C VAL A 589 2.72 6.59 -3.77
N GLN A 590 1.68 6.16 -3.06
CA GLN A 590 0.46 5.60 -3.64
C GLN A 590 -0.79 6.14 -2.95
N TRP A 591 -1.76 6.60 -3.73
CA TRP A 591 -3.10 6.93 -3.22
C TRP A 591 -3.96 5.68 -3.07
N ASP A 592 -4.84 5.69 -2.08
CA ASP A 592 -5.93 4.72 -2.02
C ASP A 592 -6.94 4.99 -3.16
N PRO A 593 -7.64 3.97 -3.69
CA PRO A 593 -8.59 4.11 -4.81
C PRO A 593 -9.72 5.12 -4.57
N THR A 594 -10.10 5.38 -3.32
CA THR A 594 -11.10 6.37 -2.92
C THR A 594 -10.54 7.79 -2.87
N GLY A 595 -9.21 7.94 -2.78
CA GLY A 595 -8.50 9.22 -2.71
C GLY A 595 -8.57 9.90 -1.34
N ARG A 596 -8.91 9.15 -0.28
CA ARG A 596 -8.97 9.65 1.11
C ARG A 596 -7.61 9.54 1.80
N TYR A 597 -6.84 8.51 1.46
CA TYR A 597 -5.57 8.21 2.10
C TYR A 597 -4.43 8.19 1.09
N LEU A 598 -3.26 8.65 1.53
CA LEU A 598 -2.01 8.57 0.80
C LEU A 598 -1.06 7.69 1.60
N THR A 599 -0.46 6.68 0.97
CA THR A 599 0.60 5.88 1.56
C THR A 599 1.93 6.29 0.98
N THR A 600 2.94 6.33 1.83
CA THR A 600 4.34 6.47 1.44
C THR A 600 5.16 5.33 1.99
N VAL A 601 6.09 4.82 1.21
CA VAL A 601 6.77 3.55 1.46
C VAL A 601 8.27 3.76 1.43
N VAL A 602 8.96 3.14 2.38
CA VAL A 602 10.42 2.95 2.37
C VAL A 602 10.68 1.46 2.20
N ASN A 603 11.18 1.11 1.01
CA ASN A 603 11.51 -0.28 0.69
C ASN A 603 12.86 -0.71 1.30
N ALA A 604 13.13 -2.02 1.24
CA ALA A 604 14.33 -2.65 1.77
C ALA A 604 15.63 -2.31 1.01
N GLN A 605 15.56 -1.52 -0.08
CA GLN A 605 16.79 -1.02 -0.74
C GLN A 605 17.50 0.01 0.16
N ASN A 606 16.75 0.66 1.04
CA ASN A 606 17.30 1.53 2.08
C ASN A 606 17.55 0.72 3.35
N SER A 607 18.64 1.01 4.07
CA SER A 607 19.08 0.22 5.23
C SER A 607 18.36 0.52 6.54
N THR A 608 17.64 1.65 6.62
CA THR A 608 17.02 2.15 7.85
C THR A 608 15.56 2.53 7.62
N ASP A 609 14.73 2.36 8.65
CA ASP A 609 13.32 2.78 8.71
C ASP A 609 12.42 2.23 7.58
N ASN A 610 12.60 0.94 7.25
CA ASN A 610 11.73 0.26 6.29
C ASN A 610 10.29 0.17 6.82
N GLY A 611 9.31 0.40 5.93
CA GLY A 611 7.91 0.39 6.31
C GLY A 611 7.05 1.31 5.46
N TYR A 612 5.88 1.65 5.97
CA TYR A 612 4.94 2.53 5.29
C TYR A 612 4.22 3.47 6.26
N TYR A 613 3.97 4.69 5.79
CA TYR A 613 3.28 5.75 6.53
C TYR A 613 1.98 6.06 5.79
N ILE A 614 0.87 6.10 6.52
CA ILE A 614 -0.44 6.46 5.98
C ILE A 614 -0.79 7.88 6.42
N TRP A 615 -1.08 8.72 5.43
CA TRP A 615 -1.46 10.11 5.57
C TRP A 615 -2.93 10.27 5.15
N SER A 616 -3.63 11.24 5.73
CA SER A 616 -4.90 11.70 5.17
C SER A 616 -4.65 12.51 3.89
N PHE A 617 -5.68 12.71 3.08
CA PHE A 617 -5.65 13.61 1.92
C PHE A 617 -5.22 15.05 2.28
N ALA A 618 -5.42 15.47 3.54
CA ALA A 618 -5.01 16.77 4.05
C ALA A 618 -3.55 16.80 4.54
N GLY A 619 -2.85 15.66 4.49
CA GLY A 619 -1.44 15.46 4.89
C GLY A 619 -1.20 15.39 6.40
N GLN A 620 -2.24 15.11 7.18
CA GLN A 620 -2.06 14.64 8.56
C GLN A 620 -1.58 13.19 8.55
N LEU A 621 -0.45 12.89 9.22
CA LEU A 621 0.00 11.52 9.47
C LEU A 621 -1.01 10.83 10.38
N LEU A 622 -1.59 9.71 9.91
CA LEU A 622 -2.57 8.93 10.65
C LEU A 622 -1.87 7.88 11.50
N TYR A 623 -1.03 7.06 10.88
CA TYR A 623 -0.18 6.09 11.57
C TYR A 623 0.99 5.67 10.68
N LYS A 624 2.00 5.06 11.29
CA LYS A 624 3.16 4.48 10.62
C LYS A 624 3.40 3.06 11.11
N VAL A 625 3.87 2.21 10.20
CA VAL A 625 4.21 0.82 10.50
C VAL A 625 5.62 0.55 9.99
N GLU A 626 6.51 0.24 10.91
CA GLU A 626 7.90 -0.10 10.64
C GLU A 626 8.04 -1.63 10.55
N ARG A 627 8.62 -2.12 9.45
CA ARG A 627 8.82 -3.55 9.18
C ARG A 627 10.19 -3.74 8.52
N ASN A 628 11.03 -4.59 9.09
CA ASN A 628 12.31 -4.93 8.49
C ASN A 628 12.12 -5.67 7.17
N ARG A 629 13.01 -5.42 6.19
CA ARG A 629 12.98 -6.06 4.87
C ARG A 629 11.62 -5.85 4.15
N PHE A 630 11.10 -4.62 4.17
CA PHE A 630 9.85 -4.28 3.50
C PHE A 630 10.01 -4.22 1.98
N TYR A 631 9.26 -5.02 1.23
CA TYR A 631 9.44 -5.13 -0.22
C TYR A 631 8.37 -4.39 -1.03
N GLN A 632 7.10 -4.53 -0.65
CA GLN A 632 6.00 -4.06 -1.49
C GLN A 632 4.79 -3.64 -0.65
N PHE A 633 4.16 -2.54 -1.06
CA PHE A 633 2.84 -2.11 -0.61
C PHE A 633 1.94 -1.93 -1.83
N GLN A 634 0.70 -2.41 -1.78
CA GLN A 634 -0.29 -2.11 -2.83
C GLN A 634 -1.70 -2.04 -2.26
N TRP A 635 -2.39 -0.93 -2.51
CA TRP A 635 -3.82 -0.82 -2.27
C TRP A 635 -4.62 -1.78 -3.17
N ARG A 636 -5.64 -2.43 -2.62
CA ARG A 636 -6.59 -3.26 -3.39
C ARG A 636 -7.47 -2.34 -4.24
N PRO A 637 -7.43 -2.41 -5.58
CA PRO A 637 -8.23 -1.55 -6.45
C PRO A 637 -9.73 -1.76 -6.22
N ARG A 638 -10.53 -0.70 -6.41
CA ARG A 638 -12.00 -0.77 -6.36
C ARG A 638 -12.58 -0.83 -7.77
N PRO A 639 -13.58 -1.70 -8.04
CA PRO A 639 -14.29 -1.65 -9.30
C PRO A 639 -15.06 -0.34 -9.45
N PRO A 640 -15.44 0.04 -10.69
CA PRO A 640 -16.33 1.16 -10.93
C PRO A 640 -17.63 1.03 -10.13
N THR A 641 -18.12 2.16 -9.61
CA THR A 641 -19.33 2.18 -8.79
C THR A 641 -20.55 1.68 -9.56
N LEU A 642 -21.33 0.80 -8.90
CA LEU A 642 -22.60 0.30 -9.42
C LEU A 642 -23.76 1.31 -9.18
N LEU A 643 -23.50 2.41 -8.49
CA LEU A 643 -24.52 3.42 -8.20
C LEU A 643 -24.85 4.24 -9.45
N LEU A 644 -26.14 4.34 -9.75
CA LEU A 644 -26.67 5.25 -10.76
C LEU A 644 -26.31 6.70 -10.41
N ALA A 645 -26.07 7.53 -11.44
CA ALA A 645 -25.70 8.93 -11.28
C ALA A 645 -26.72 9.74 -10.44
N GLU A 646 -28.01 9.38 -10.49
CA GLU A 646 -29.05 10.00 -9.66
C GLU A 646 -28.86 9.73 -8.16
N LYS A 647 -28.53 8.49 -7.80
CA LYS A 647 -28.25 8.12 -6.40
C LYS A 647 -27.00 8.82 -5.90
N GLN A 648 -25.95 8.91 -6.73
CA GLN A 648 -24.74 9.66 -6.38
C GLN A 648 -25.05 11.14 -6.10
N LYS A 649 -25.85 11.79 -6.96
CA LYS A 649 -26.31 13.16 -6.73
C LYS A 649 -27.15 13.31 -5.46
N ALA A 650 -28.01 12.33 -5.16
CA ALA A 650 -28.80 12.34 -3.93
C ALA A 650 -27.93 12.21 -2.66
N ILE A 651 -26.89 11.37 -2.70
CA ILE A 651 -25.92 11.24 -1.60
C ILE A 651 -25.19 12.56 -1.37
N LEU A 652 -24.71 13.21 -2.44
CA LEU A 652 -24.03 14.52 -2.34
C LEU A 652 -24.94 15.60 -1.74
N LYS A 653 -26.24 15.59 -2.06
CA LYS A 653 -27.22 16.51 -1.46
C LYS A 653 -27.44 16.26 0.04
N ASN A 654 -27.39 15.01 0.46
CA ASN A 654 -27.66 14.58 1.84
C ASN A 654 -26.37 14.34 2.65
N LEU A 655 -25.23 14.87 2.22
CA LEU A 655 -23.92 14.61 2.83
C LEU A 655 -23.88 14.94 4.33
N LYS A 656 -24.60 15.97 4.78
CA LYS A 656 -24.67 16.36 6.21
C LYS A 656 -25.26 15.25 7.10
N HIS A 657 -26.25 14.52 6.58
CA HIS A 657 -26.87 13.42 7.33
C HIS A 657 -25.89 12.24 7.46
N TYR A 658 -25.19 11.91 6.37
CA TYR A 658 -24.18 10.84 6.38
C TYR A 658 -22.97 11.20 7.24
N SER A 659 -22.48 12.45 7.18
CA SER A 659 -21.37 12.92 8.02
C SER A 659 -21.69 12.71 9.49
N LYS A 660 -22.84 13.20 9.97
CA LYS A 660 -23.25 13.05 11.37
C LYS A 660 -23.32 11.58 11.79
N LYS A 661 -23.88 10.73 10.92
CA LYS A 661 -23.97 9.29 11.18
C LYS A 661 -22.57 8.66 11.33
N TYR A 662 -21.64 8.97 10.44
CA TYR A 662 -20.28 8.42 10.50
C TYR A 662 -19.48 8.99 11.66
N ASP A 663 -19.66 10.27 12.01
CA ASP A 663 -19.05 10.87 13.20
C ASP A 663 -19.49 10.15 14.48
N GLU A 664 -20.80 9.83 14.61
CA GLU A 664 -21.35 9.05 15.73
C GLU A 664 -20.82 7.61 15.75
N GLU A 665 -20.64 6.96 14.58
CA GLU A 665 -20.07 5.62 14.47
C GLU A 665 -18.57 5.59 14.84
N ASP A 666 -17.79 6.59 14.39
CA ASP A 666 -16.36 6.71 14.68
C ASP A 666 -16.11 6.99 16.17
N GLU A 667 -16.91 7.86 16.80
CA GLU A 667 -16.85 8.10 18.25
C GLU A 667 -17.13 6.81 19.04
N ALA A 668 -18.12 6.01 18.61
CA ALA A 668 -18.42 4.73 19.26
C ALA A 668 -17.28 3.72 19.13
N ILE A 669 -16.60 3.68 17.98
CA ILE A 669 -15.43 2.79 17.76
C ILE A 669 -14.26 3.20 18.65
N LEU A 670 -14.00 4.50 18.79
CA LEU A 670 -12.95 5.00 19.68
C LEU A 670 -13.24 4.64 21.14
N MET A 671 -14.49 4.86 21.60
CA MET A 671 -14.90 4.45 22.94
C MET A 671 -14.75 2.94 23.15
N GLN A 672 -15.10 2.13 22.15
CA GLN A 672 -14.93 0.67 22.23
C GLN A 672 -13.44 0.30 22.31
N ALA A 673 -12.58 0.91 21.49
CA ALA A 673 -11.14 0.67 21.51
C ALA A 673 -10.52 1.01 22.87
N ASP A 674 -10.93 2.13 23.48
CA ASP A 674 -10.49 2.52 24.82
C ASP A 674 -10.92 1.48 25.87
N THR A 675 -12.15 0.97 25.78
CA THR A 675 -12.62 -0.08 26.69
C THR A 675 -11.89 -1.41 26.51
N GLU A 676 -11.62 -1.83 25.27
CA GLU A 676 -10.85 -3.04 24.95
C GLU A 676 -9.42 -2.93 25.49
N PHE A 677 -8.79 -1.76 25.32
CA PHE A 677 -7.46 -1.49 25.84
C PHE A 677 -7.42 -1.59 27.37
N LEU A 678 -8.38 -0.96 28.06
CA LEU A 678 -8.48 -1.01 29.52
C LEU A 678 -8.70 -2.44 30.02
N ALA A 679 -9.56 -3.21 29.36
CA ALA A 679 -9.82 -4.61 29.71
C ALA A 679 -8.58 -5.50 29.50
N ALA A 680 -7.86 -5.33 28.39
CA ALA A 680 -6.61 -6.06 28.14
C ALA A 680 -5.54 -5.72 29.19
N ARG A 681 -5.47 -4.45 29.61
CA ARG A 681 -4.54 -4.01 30.66
C ARG A 681 -4.91 -4.57 32.02
N GLU A 682 -6.21 -4.62 32.35
CA GLU A 682 -6.70 -5.25 33.58
C GLU A 682 -6.37 -6.74 33.60
N LYS A 683 -6.60 -7.45 32.49
CA LYS A 683 -6.22 -8.86 32.36
C LYS A 683 -4.72 -9.09 32.56
N GLN A 684 -3.85 -8.29 31.95
CA GLN A 684 -2.40 -8.37 32.17
C GLN A 684 -2.03 -8.12 33.64
N MET A 685 -2.71 -7.19 34.31
CA MET A 685 -2.51 -6.91 35.73
C MET A 685 -2.99 -8.07 36.61
N GLU A 686 -4.06 -8.75 36.25
CA GLU A 686 -4.53 -9.97 36.92
C GLU A 686 -3.54 -11.12 36.72
N GLU A 687 -3.11 -11.41 35.49
CA GLU A 687 -2.09 -12.42 35.19
C GLU A 687 -0.79 -12.16 35.97
N TRP A 688 -0.39 -10.89 36.08
CA TRP A 688 0.76 -10.49 36.89
C TRP A 688 0.53 -10.72 38.39
N ARG A 689 -0.66 -10.40 38.92
CA ARG A 689 -1.01 -10.65 40.33
C ARG A 689 -1.05 -12.14 40.65
N GLU A 690 -1.60 -12.95 39.75
CA GLU A 690 -1.60 -14.42 39.87
C GLU A 690 -0.18 -14.98 39.87
N TRP A 691 0.69 -14.48 38.98
CA TRP A 691 2.09 -14.84 38.96
C TRP A 691 2.81 -14.45 40.27
N GLN A 692 2.56 -13.23 40.78
CA GLN A 692 3.11 -12.77 42.06
C GLN A 692 2.64 -13.64 43.23
N ALA A 693 1.36 -14.01 43.28
CA ALA A 693 0.81 -14.89 44.29
C ALA A 693 1.47 -16.29 44.23
N THR A 694 1.57 -16.88 43.05
CA THR A 694 2.22 -18.17 42.82
C THR A 694 3.69 -18.15 43.26
N LYS A 695 4.42 -17.06 42.97
CA LYS A 695 5.81 -16.89 43.40
C LYS A 695 5.95 -16.67 44.91
N ALA A 696 5.00 -15.98 45.54
CA ALA A 696 4.96 -15.81 46.99
C ALA A 696 4.71 -17.14 47.70
N GLU A 697 3.79 -17.96 47.20
CA GLU A 697 3.54 -19.31 47.71
C GLU A 697 4.78 -20.20 47.56
N TRP A 698 5.39 -20.23 46.37
CA TRP A 698 6.63 -20.96 46.15
C TRP A 698 7.76 -20.49 47.07
N ALA A 699 7.90 -19.17 47.28
CA ALA A 699 8.91 -18.62 48.19
C ALA A 699 8.65 -19.03 49.64
N ALA A 700 7.38 -19.09 50.06
CA ALA A 700 6.99 -19.56 51.39
C ALA A 700 7.31 -21.04 51.59
N GLU A 701 6.98 -21.91 50.63
CA GLU A 701 7.33 -23.33 50.65
C GLU A 701 8.85 -23.55 50.71
N GLN A 702 9.61 -22.79 49.92
CA GLN A 702 11.07 -22.84 49.94
C GLN A 702 11.65 -22.32 51.25
N ALA A 703 11.05 -21.30 51.85
CA ALA A 703 11.46 -20.78 53.15
C ALA A 703 11.20 -21.81 54.25
N GLU A 704 10.05 -22.50 54.24
CA GLU A 704 9.76 -23.60 55.16
C GLU A 704 10.72 -24.78 54.97
N ALA A 705 10.97 -25.20 53.72
CA ALA A 705 11.92 -26.26 53.41
C ALA A 705 13.35 -25.90 53.84
N LYS A 706 13.80 -24.67 53.57
CA LYS A 706 15.11 -24.16 54.01
C LYS A 706 15.22 -24.07 55.53
N LYS A 707 14.16 -23.62 56.21
CA LYS A 707 14.11 -23.55 57.68
C LYS A 707 14.17 -24.95 58.30
N ALA A 708 13.50 -25.94 57.71
CA ALA A 708 13.58 -27.34 58.13
C ALA A 708 14.98 -27.95 57.93
N LEU A 709 15.69 -27.57 56.85
CA LEU A 709 17.03 -28.07 56.53
C LEU A 709 18.17 -27.37 57.30
N LEU A 710 18.07 -26.06 57.54
CA LEU A 710 19.17 -25.23 58.05
C LEU A 710 18.96 -24.70 59.48
N GLY A 711 17.75 -24.76 60.04
CA GLY A 711 17.45 -24.28 61.39
C GLY A 711 17.94 -22.85 61.64
N ASP A 712 18.65 -22.63 62.76
CA ASP A 712 19.18 -21.32 63.18
C ASP A 712 20.35 -20.78 62.33
N ARG A 713 20.81 -21.51 61.30
CA ARG A 713 21.86 -21.03 60.39
C ARG A 713 21.33 -20.23 59.20
N LEU A 714 20.01 -20.06 59.08
CA LEU A 714 19.41 -19.24 58.04
C LEU A 714 19.64 -17.75 58.34
N ARG A 715 20.64 -17.14 57.67
CA ARG A 715 20.75 -15.68 57.56
C ARG A 715 20.13 -15.27 56.23
N ASP A 716 18.91 -14.77 56.25
CA ASP A 716 18.34 -14.12 55.07
C ASP A 716 19.16 -12.86 54.79
N GLY A 717 19.77 -12.80 53.61
CA GLY A 717 20.41 -11.57 53.15
C GLY A 717 19.35 -10.57 52.73
N ASP A 718 19.49 -9.32 53.17
CA ASP A 718 18.57 -8.23 52.86
C ASP A 718 18.43 -8.08 51.33
N PHE A 719 17.29 -8.46 50.78
CA PHE A 719 16.91 -8.09 49.42
C PHE A 719 15.95 -6.90 49.47
N THR A 720 16.32 -5.82 48.80
CA THR A 720 15.47 -4.65 48.63
C THR A 720 14.64 -4.81 47.36
N VAL A 721 13.34 -5.02 47.51
CA VAL A 721 12.39 -4.97 46.39
C VAL A 721 12.18 -3.50 46.01
N GLN A 722 12.64 -3.10 44.82
CA GLN A 722 12.33 -1.78 44.26
C GLN A 722 11.08 -1.91 43.37
N LEU A 723 9.96 -1.37 43.84
CA LEU A 723 8.76 -1.19 43.02
C LEU A 723 9.03 -0.04 42.03
N ALA A 724 9.19 -0.36 40.75
CA ALA A 724 9.21 0.61 39.67
C ALA A 724 7.76 0.84 39.19
N GLU A 725 7.17 1.96 39.61
CA GLU A 725 5.85 2.37 39.14
C GLU A 725 5.98 2.93 37.71
N VAL A 726 5.64 2.10 36.71
CA VAL A 726 5.64 2.53 35.30
C VAL A 726 4.29 3.19 35.00
N THR A 727 4.26 4.52 35.05
CA THR A 727 3.09 5.31 34.63
C THR A 727 3.05 5.37 33.11
N VAL A 728 2.08 4.69 32.49
CA VAL A 728 1.82 4.80 31.03
C VAL A 728 0.81 5.92 30.83
N VAL A 729 1.23 7.01 30.20
CA VAL A 729 0.34 8.15 29.90
C VAL A 729 -0.45 7.82 28.64
N LEU A 730 -1.77 7.66 28.77
CA LEU A 730 -2.68 7.24 27.69
C LEU A 730 -2.96 8.35 26.68
N GLU A 731 -3.01 9.60 27.13
CA GLU A 731 -3.17 10.76 26.26
C GLU A 731 -2.35 11.92 26.86
N VAL A 732 -1.21 12.24 26.25
CA VAL A 732 -0.56 13.53 26.53
C VAL A 732 -1.28 14.56 25.67
N LYS A 733 -2.30 15.21 26.25
CA LYS A 733 -2.78 16.48 25.69
C LYS A 733 -1.72 17.54 26.02
N GLU A 734 -0.70 17.65 25.16
CA GLU A 734 0.17 18.82 25.16
C GLU A 734 -0.66 20.04 24.74
N GLU A 735 -1.37 20.63 25.69
CA GLU A 735 -1.69 22.04 25.57
C GLU A 735 -0.38 22.79 25.80
N ALA A 736 0.42 22.95 24.74
CA ALA A 736 1.49 23.92 24.73
C ALA A 736 0.90 25.27 25.17
N ILE A 737 1.21 25.70 26.39
CA ILE A 737 0.87 27.03 26.89
C ILE A 737 1.79 27.98 26.13
N THR A 738 1.41 28.29 24.89
CA THR A 738 2.05 29.31 24.08
C THR A 738 2.03 30.63 24.85
N MET A 739 3.02 31.51 24.65
CA MET A 739 3.02 32.88 25.22
C MET A 739 1.68 33.62 24.99
N SER A 740 0.98 33.28 23.92
CA SER A 740 -0.38 33.72 23.62
C SER A 740 -1.40 33.38 24.72
N ARG A 741 -1.35 32.18 25.33
CA ARG A 741 -2.27 31.75 26.39
C ARG A 741 -2.02 32.47 27.71
N VAL A 742 -0.76 32.74 28.05
CA VAL A 742 -0.42 33.54 29.23
C VAL A 742 -1.02 34.95 29.12
N VAL A 743 -0.92 35.54 27.93
CA VAL A 743 -1.51 36.85 27.63
C VAL A 743 -3.04 36.84 27.70
N GLU A 744 -3.71 35.79 27.18
CA GLU A 744 -5.16 35.64 27.29
C GLU A 744 -5.64 35.59 28.74
N ILE A 745 -4.94 34.81 29.58
CA ILE A 745 -5.24 34.66 31.00
C ILE A 745 -5.00 36.00 31.73
N ALA A 746 -3.94 36.73 31.37
CA ALA A 746 -3.67 38.05 31.93
C ALA A 746 -4.78 39.07 31.58
N ILE A 747 -5.28 39.07 30.34
CA ILE A 747 -6.42 39.92 29.92
C ILE A 747 -7.70 39.53 30.66
N ALA A 748 -7.97 38.23 30.83
CA ALA A 748 -9.13 37.76 31.59
C ALA A 748 -9.05 38.21 33.05
N PHE A 749 -7.87 38.09 33.66
CA PHE A 749 -7.64 38.54 35.03
C PHE A 749 -7.80 40.05 35.18
N PHE A 750 -7.36 40.83 34.19
CA PHE A 750 -7.61 42.27 34.12
C PHE A 750 -9.12 42.56 34.18
N PHE A 751 -9.95 41.95 33.34
CA PHE A 751 -11.41 42.16 33.41
C PHE A 751 -12.01 41.73 34.75
N ILE A 752 -11.55 40.62 35.32
CA ILE A 752 -12.02 40.12 36.62
C ILE A 752 -11.67 41.08 37.75
N SER A 753 -10.45 41.62 37.76
CA SER A 753 -10.01 42.55 38.80
C SER A 753 -10.72 43.89 38.73
N HIS A 754 -11.18 44.30 37.54
CA HIS A 754 -11.87 45.57 37.33
C HIS A 754 -13.31 45.56 37.85
N ILE A 755 -13.99 44.41 37.84
CA ILE A 755 -15.36 44.29 38.37
C ILE A 755 -15.48 44.82 39.82
N PRO A 756 -14.70 44.33 40.81
CA PRO A 756 -14.79 44.84 42.17
C PRO A 756 -14.25 46.27 42.30
N ILE A 757 -13.27 46.69 41.48
CA ILE A 757 -12.74 48.06 41.52
C ILE A 757 -13.83 49.05 41.08
N THR A 758 -14.47 48.82 39.94
CA THR A 758 -15.55 49.68 39.45
C THR A 758 -16.76 49.69 40.37
N ILE A 759 -17.12 48.53 40.96
CA ILE A 759 -18.28 48.43 41.87
C ILE A 759 -18.01 49.10 43.22
N PHE A 760 -16.81 48.97 43.78
CA PHE A 760 -16.53 49.40 45.15
C PHE A 760 -15.69 50.67 45.26
N VAL A 761 -15.01 51.11 44.21
CA VAL A 761 -14.12 52.29 44.23
C VAL A 761 -14.66 53.37 43.31
N ASP A 762 -14.80 53.10 42.01
CA ASP A 762 -15.11 54.15 41.01
C ASP A 762 -16.56 54.63 41.11
N SER A 763 -17.49 53.71 41.33
CA SER A 763 -18.91 53.98 41.58
C SER A 763 -19.18 54.92 42.76
N GLN A 764 -18.26 55.05 43.73
CA GLN A 764 -18.39 55.99 44.84
C GLN A 764 -18.33 57.46 44.40
N ALA A 765 -17.77 57.75 43.21
CA ALA A 765 -17.78 59.11 42.66
C ALA A 765 -19.17 59.53 42.13
N VAL A 766 -20.07 58.57 41.89
CA VAL A 766 -21.38 58.78 41.25
C VAL A 766 -22.54 58.50 42.20
N PHE A 767 -22.43 57.49 43.05
CA PHE A 767 -23.50 57.10 43.99
C PHE A 767 -23.27 57.69 45.38
N SER A 768 -24.37 57.88 46.13
CA SER A 768 -24.29 58.32 47.52
C SER A 768 -23.40 57.38 48.34
N GLY A 769 -22.50 57.97 49.13
CA GLY A 769 -21.63 57.21 50.03
C GLY A 769 -22.42 56.20 50.86
N GLU A 770 -23.65 56.54 51.29
CA GLU A 770 -24.56 55.71 52.10
C GLU A 770 -24.76 54.27 51.61
N LEU A 771 -24.58 54.01 50.31
CA LEU A 771 -24.73 52.70 49.69
C LEU A 771 -23.57 51.73 49.98
N TYR A 772 -22.42 52.22 50.44
CA TYR A 772 -21.20 51.41 50.65
C TYR A 772 -20.93 51.14 52.13
N HIS A 773 -20.42 49.97 52.47
CA HIS A 773 -20.04 49.62 53.85
C HIS A 773 -18.89 50.54 54.36
N ALA A 774 -18.89 50.87 55.65
CA ALA A 774 -17.93 51.81 56.27
C ALA A 774 -16.46 51.51 55.92
N LYS A 775 -16.04 50.24 56.03
CA LYS A 775 -14.69 49.78 55.66
C LYS A 775 -14.27 50.09 54.22
N ILE A 776 -15.20 50.05 53.25
CA ILE A 776 -14.91 50.33 51.84
C ILE A 776 -14.69 51.84 51.64
N ARG A 777 -15.49 52.68 52.32
CA ARG A 777 -15.30 54.12 52.31
C ARG A 777 -13.98 54.52 52.97
N GLU A 778 -13.66 53.94 54.13
CA GLU A 778 -12.39 54.16 54.83
C GLU A 778 -11.18 53.80 53.96
N THR A 779 -11.28 52.73 53.17
CA THR A 779 -10.21 52.30 52.25
C THR A 779 -10.01 53.31 51.11
N THR A 780 -11.10 53.79 50.50
CA THR A 780 -11.04 54.83 49.46
C THR A 780 -10.54 56.15 50.02
N GLU A 781 -10.99 56.56 51.21
CA GLU A 781 -10.50 57.75 51.90
C GLU A 781 -9.02 57.64 52.26
N TRP A 782 -8.55 56.47 52.69
CA TRP A 782 -7.15 56.22 52.95
C TRP A 782 -6.31 56.37 51.67
N TYR A 783 -6.77 55.82 50.54
CA TYR A 783 -6.12 55.98 49.24
C TYR A 783 -6.01 57.47 48.86
N LEU A 784 -7.10 58.21 48.96
CA LEU A 784 -7.13 59.65 48.65
C LEU A 784 -6.19 60.46 49.56
N ARG A 785 -6.16 60.18 50.87
CA ARG A 785 -5.27 60.86 51.82
C ARG A 785 -3.79 60.53 51.58
N THR A 786 -3.49 59.32 51.13
CA THR A 786 -2.12 58.82 50.97
C THR A 786 -1.50 59.28 49.65
N TYR A 787 -2.27 59.25 48.56
CA TYR A 787 -1.76 59.48 47.20
C TYR A 787 -2.22 60.80 46.57
N GLY A 788 -3.26 61.44 47.11
CA GLY A 788 -3.75 62.73 46.64
C GLY A 788 -4.25 62.70 45.19
N ASP A 789 -4.97 61.64 44.81
CA ASP A 789 -5.49 61.46 43.44
C ASP A 789 -6.47 62.60 43.07
N PRO A 790 -6.12 63.47 42.12
CA PRO A 790 -6.91 64.67 41.81
C PRO A 790 -8.20 64.36 41.04
N LEU A 791 -8.35 63.15 40.49
CA LEU A 791 -9.57 62.74 39.77
C LEU A 791 -10.62 62.17 40.71
N MET A 792 -10.18 61.42 41.71
CA MET A 792 -11.05 60.78 42.70
C MET A 792 -11.30 61.65 43.95
N THR A 793 -10.71 62.84 44.04
CA THR A 793 -10.93 63.81 45.13
C THR A 793 -12.08 64.77 44.81
N PRO A 794 -13.13 64.87 45.65
CA PRO A 794 -14.20 65.85 45.46
C PRO A 794 -13.70 67.31 45.58
N PRO A 795 -14.24 68.27 44.81
CA PRO A 795 -15.35 68.14 43.86
C PRO A 795 -14.92 67.52 42.52
N TYR A 796 -15.67 66.49 42.08
CA TYR A 796 -15.39 65.79 40.83
C TYR A 796 -15.61 66.68 39.60
N LYS A 797 -14.71 66.59 38.62
CA LYS A 797 -14.85 67.33 37.36
C LYS A 797 -15.98 66.72 36.51
N PRO A 798 -16.85 67.54 35.87
CA PRO A 798 -17.98 67.02 35.08
C PRO A 798 -17.59 66.04 33.96
N TRP A 799 -16.46 66.29 33.29
CA TRP A 799 -15.96 65.39 32.24
C TRP A 799 -15.51 64.04 32.82
N PHE A 800 -14.92 64.03 34.01
CA PHE A 800 -14.48 62.78 34.66
C PHE A 800 -15.68 61.97 35.14
N LEU A 801 -16.68 62.64 35.73
CA LEU A 801 -17.95 62.00 36.09
C LEU A 801 -18.59 61.29 34.88
N SER A 802 -18.58 61.91 33.69
CA SER A 802 -19.11 61.25 32.48
C SER A 802 -18.39 59.94 32.12
N LEU A 803 -17.08 59.84 32.41
CA LEU A 803 -16.31 58.62 32.20
C LEU A 803 -16.70 57.55 33.23
N VAL A 804 -16.82 57.92 34.51
CA VAL A 804 -17.26 57.00 35.57
C VAL A 804 -18.69 56.50 35.32
N TYR A 805 -19.60 57.36 34.86
CA TYR A 805 -20.94 56.94 34.40
C TYR A 805 -20.84 55.93 33.24
N SER A 806 -19.98 56.18 32.26
CA SER A 806 -19.79 55.24 31.14
C SER A 806 -19.20 53.90 31.62
N GLU A 807 -18.33 53.92 32.63
CA GLU A 807 -17.71 52.74 33.19
C GLU A 807 -18.73 51.87 33.93
N VAL A 808 -19.51 52.48 34.82
CA VAL A 808 -20.55 51.79 35.62
C VAL A 808 -21.67 51.22 34.74
N PHE A 809 -22.15 51.96 33.74
CA PHE A 809 -23.35 51.57 32.99
C PHE A 809 -23.06 50.83 31.67
N LEU A 810 -21.91 51.08 31.03
CA LEU A 810 -21.59 50.49 29.72
C LEU A 810 -20.44 49.48 29.81
N GLN A 811 -19.38 49.77 30.56
CA GLN A 811 -18.19 48.91 30.61
C GLN A 811 -18.35 47.76 31.61
N LEU A 812 -18.98 47.99 32.77
CA LEU A 812 -19.15 46.96 33.80
C LEU A 812 -19.89 45.71 33.29
N PRO A 813 -21.02 45.79 32.55
CA PRO A 813 -21.62 44.61 31.91
C PRO A 813 -20.66 43.91 30.95
N PHE A 814 -19.85 44.69 30.23
CA PHE A 814 -18.85 44.16 29.31
C PHE A 814 -17.68 43.48 30.05
N PHE A 815 -17.32 43.87 31.27
CA PHE A 815 -16.26 43.18 32.02
C PHE A 815 -16.58 41.71 32.29
N PHE A 816 -17.84 41.40 32.64
CA PHE A 816 -18.30 40.02 32.78
C PHE A 816 -18.23 39.25 31.45
N VAL A 817 -18.65 39.91 30.37
CA VAL A 817 -18.62 39.33 29.01
C VAL A 817 -17.17 39.10 28.54
N GLY A 818 -16.29 40.07 28.76
CA GLY A 818 -14.87 40.01 28.41
C GLY A 818 -14.13 38.94 29.21
N ALA A 819 -14.34 38.88 30.53
CA ALA A 819 -13.79 37.82 31.37
C ALA A 819 -14.20 36.43 30.88
N TYR A 820 -15.50 36.20 30.64
CA TYR A 820 -15.98 34.94 30.11
C TYR A 820 -15.39 34.62 28.74
N ALA A 821 -15.41 35.57 27.81
CA ALA A 821 -15.00 35.31 26.43
C ALA A 821 -13.50 35.04 26.27
N PHE A 822 -12.64 35.70 27.08
CA PHE A 822 -11.20 35.44 27.08
C PHE A 822 -10.84 34.14 27.81
N LEU A 823 -11.56 33.76 28.87
CA LEU A 823 -11.40 32.45 29.53
C LEU A 823 -11.87 31.30 28.63
N ALA A 824 -13.06 31.44 28.04
CA ALA A 824 -13.71 30.45 27.18
C ALA A 824 -13.30 30.53 25.69
N ARG A 825 -12.31 31.37 25.36
CA ARG A 825 -11.70 31.49 24.02
C ARG A 825 -12.69 31.70 22.88
N ARG A 826 -13.66 32.61 23.05
CA ARG A 826 -14.73 32.84 22.07
C ARG A 826 -14.39 33.94 21.07
N ASN A 827 -14.20 33.60 19.80
CA ASN A 827 -13.78 34.54 18.75
C ASN A 827 -14.76 35.69 18.47
N TRP A 828 -16.05 35.55 18.79
CA TRP A 828 -17.06 36.60 18.57
C TRP A 828 -16.76 37.87 19.37
N VAL A 829 -15.97 37.77 20.46
CA VAL A 829 -15.63 38.91 21.30
C VAL A 829 -14.72 39.92 20.60
N ARG A 830 -14.16 39.59 19.43
CA ARG A 830 -13.24 40.46 18.67
C ARG A 830 -13.77 41.89 18.53
N ILE A 831 -14.98 42.05 17.98
CA ILE A 831 -15.53 43.38 17.69
C ILE A 831 -15.89 44.11 18.99
N PRO A 832 -16.63 43.51 19.95
CA PRO A 832 -16.89 44.15 21.25
C PRO A 832 -15.62 44.53 22.03
N ALA A 833 -14.61 43.65 22.07
CA ALA A 833 -13.35 43.90 22.77
C ALA A 833 -12.54 45.01 22.11
N LEU A 834 -12.54 45.10 20.77
CA LEU A 834 -11.89 46.18 20.04
C LEU A 834 -12.59 47.52 20.33
N MET A 835 -13.92 47.58 20.32
CA MET A 835 -14.68 48.78 20.66
C MET A 835 -14.39 49.26 22.08
N TYR A 836 -14.46 48.34 23.05
CA TYR A 836 -14.12 48.61 24.44
C TYR A 836 -12.69 49.16 24.57
N ALA A 837 -11.72 48.44 24.01
CA ALA A 837 -10.32 48.79 24.17
C ALA A 837 -9.96 50.12 23.50
N SER A 838 -10.53 50.41 22.32
CA SER A 838 -10.38 51.70 21.65
C SER A 838 -10.98 52.85 22.47
N PHE A 839 -12.17 52.65 23.05
CA PHE A 839 -12.80 53.65 23.91
C PHE A 839 -11.96 53.95 25.14
N VAL A 840 -11.57 52.93 25.91
CA VAL A 840 -10.76 53.11 27.14
C VAL A 840 -9.42 53.76 26.82
N THR A 841 -8.72 53.31 25.78
CA THR A 841 -7.44 53.91 25.33
C THR A 841 -7.60 55.41 25.03
N ALA A 842 -8.67 55.80 24.34
CA ALA A 842 -8.93 57.20 24.03
C ALA A 842 -9.24 58.04 25.29
N THR A 843 -9.96 57.47 26.26
CA THR A 843 -10.28 58.15 27.53
C THR A 843 -9.10 58.25 28.48
N MET A 844 -8.09 57.39 28.35
CA MET A 844 -6.90 57.43 29.20
C MET A 844 -5.97 58.61 28.88
N LEU A 845 -5.98 59.13 27.65
CA LEU A 845 -5.15 60.29 27.27
C LEU A 845 -5.44 61.56 28.09
N PRO A 846 -6.70 62.04 28.21
CA PRO A 846 -7.01 63.20 29.06
C PRO A 846 -6.79 62.91 30.54
N ILE A 847 -6.96 61.66 31.00
CA ILE A 847 -6.66 61.25 32.38
C ILE A 847 -5.17 61.44 32.68
N PHE A 848 -4.27 60.89 31.85
CA PHE A 848 -2.82 61.08 32.04
C PHE A 848 -2.40 62.55 31.93
N PHE A 849 -3.02 63.30 31.02
CA PHE A 849 -2.76 64.73 30.91
C PHE A 849 -3.10 65.46 32.22
N GLU A 850 -4.30 65.23 32.77
CA GLU A 850 -4.68 65.82 34.05
C GLU A 850 -3.74 65.40 35.19
N LEU A 851 -3.39 64.10 35.28
CA LEU A 851 -2.50 63.58 36.32
C LEU A 851 -1.09 64.18 36.27
N TRP A 852 -0.54 64.46 35.09
CA TRP A 852 0.81 65.01 34.94
C TRP A 852 0.89 66.53 35.11
N PHE A 853 -0.17 67.24 34.74
CA PHE A 853 -0.22 68.70 34.83
C PHE A 853 -0.85 69.22 36.13
N HIS A 854 -1.38 68.32 36.98
CA HIS A 854 -1.89 68.68 38.30
C HIS A 854 -0.76 69.13 39.24
N LYS A 855 -0.91 70.31 39.83
CA LYS A 855 0.07 70.90 40.77
C LYS A 855 -0.54 70.97 42.16
N ALA A 856 -0.20 69.99 43.01
CA ALA A 856 -0.54 69.97 44.43
C ALA A 856 0.70 69.68 45.30
N PRO A 857 0.84 70.30 46.48
CA PRO A 857 1.95 70.03 47.38
C PRO A 857 1.92 68.58 47.88
N GLY A 858 3.02 67.85 47.72
CA GLY A 858 3.15 66.44 48.14
C GLY A 858 2.66 65.39 47.13
N TYR A 859 2.02 65.81 46.03
CA TYR A 859 1.54 64.91 44.98
C TYR A 859 2.68 64.39 44.09
N LYS A 860 2.68 63.07 43.84
CA LYS A 860 3.69 62.39 43.01
C LYS A 860 3.05 61.88 41.71
N PRO A 861 3.14 62.63 40.60
CA PRO A 861 2.44 62.31 39.35
C PRO A 861 2.81 60.93 38.80
N ALA A 862 4.09 60.53 38.90
CA ALA A 862 4.55 59.22 38.44
C ALA A 862 3.93 58.04 39.21
N MET A 863 3.70 58.21 40.53
CA MET A 863 3.15 57.16 41.39
C MET A 863 1.66 56.96 41.12
N VAL A 864 0.89 58.05 40.99
CA VAL A 864 -0.53 57.97 40.67
C VAL A 864 -0.73 57.50 39.23
N SER A 865 0.07 57.98 38.28
CA SER A 865 0.05 57.47 36.89
C SER A 865 0.32 55.96 36.80
N ALA A 866 1.12 55.38 37.72
CA ALA A 866 1.36 53.94 37.76
C ALA A 866 0.10 53.14 38.12
N PHE A 867 -0.80 53.67 38.95
CA PHE A 867 -2.09 53.04 39.24
C PHE A 867 -3.00 53.02 38.00
N TYR A 868 -2.94 54.05 37.16
CA TYR A 868 -3.72 54.14 35.92
C TYR A 868 -3.07 53.46 34.70
N ALA A 869 -1.78 53.11 34.76
CA ALA A 869 -1.04 52.48 33.66
C ALA A 869 -1.66 51.15 33.14
N PRO A 870 -2.16 50.24 33.99
CA PRO A 870 -2.83 49.02 33.52
C PRO A 870 -4.02 49.29 32.61
N TYR A 871 -4.79 50.35 32.89
CA TYR A 871 -5.96 50.78 32.12
C TYR A 871 -5.61 51.34 30.72
N LEU A 872 -4.33 51.55 30.42
CA LEU A 872 -3.85 51.86 29.06
C LEU A 872 -3.15 50.66 28.42
N LEU A 873 -2.30 49.96 29.17
CA LEU A 873 -1.49 48.86 28.65
C LEU A 873 -2.33 47.65 28.21
N PHE A 874 -3.31 47.24 29.02
CA PHE A 874 -4.17 46.09 28.68
C PHE A 874 -5.10 46.38 27.49
N PRO A 875 -5.78 47.54 27.41
CA PRO A 875 -6.52 47.91 26.21
C PRO A 875 -5.66 47.98 24.94
N LEU A 876 -4.46 48.56 24.98
CA LEU A 876 -3.54 48.55 23.84
C LEU A 876 -3.16 47.14 23.41
N LEU A 877 -2.93 46.25 24.38
CA LEU A 877 -2.64 44.85 24.14
C LEU A 877 -3.85 44.10 23.54
N ILE A 878 -5.07 44.41 23.96
CA ILE A 878 -6.31 43.88 23.37
C ILE A 878 -6.45 44.36 21.91
N ILE A 879 -6.19 45.63 21.63
CA ILE A 879 -6.20 46.19 20.26
C ILE A 879 -5.16 45.48 19.39
N ALA A 880 -3.92 45.39 19.84
CA ALA A 880 -2.84 44.72 19.11
C ALA A 880 -3.19 43.26 18.78
N ARG A 881 -3.92 42.58 19.66
CA ARG A 881 -4.35 41.19 19.44
C ARG A 881 -5.56 41.06 18.50
N THR A 882 -6.55 41.94 18.63
CA THR A 882 -7.85 41.80 17.95
C THR A 882 -7.93 42.54 16.61
N ALA A 883 -7.09 43.54 16.38
CA ALA A 883 -7.07 44.32 15.15
C ALA A 883 -6.51 43.52 13.97
N PHE A 884 -5.40 42.79 14.19
CA PHE A 884 -4.65 42.12 13.13
C PHE A 884 -5.04 40.65 12.88
N SER A 885 -6.00 40.09 13.62
CA SER A 885 -6.48 38.72 13.42
C SER A 885 -8.01 38.65 13.38
N ALA A 886 -8.55 37.93 12.39
CA ALA A 886 -9.97 37.63 12.31
C ALA A 886 -10.45 36.65 13.40
N TYR A 887 -9.54 35.85 13.95
CA TYR A 887 -9.81 34.83 14.96
C TYR A 887 -8.78 34.96 16.10
N PRO A 888 -9.08 35.73 17.16
CA PRO A 888 -8.11 36.07 18.19
C PRO A 888 -7.72 34.91 19.14
N PHE A 889 -8.36 33.74 19.08
CA PHE A 889 -8.05 32.61 19.97
C PHE A 889 -7.69 31.31 19.25
N LYS A 890 -8.62 30.77 18.45
CA LYS A 890 -8.42 29.55 17.65
C LYS A 890 -9.06 29.75 16.28
N GLN A 891 -8.44 29.28 15.21
CA GLN A 891 -9.16 29.11 13.95
C GLN A 891 -10.23 28.03 14.17
N PRO A 892 -11.47 28.22 13.71
CA PRO A 892 -12.45 27.14 13.71
C PRO A 892 -11.85 25.96 12.94
N ALA A 893 -12.06 24.73 13.43
CA ALA A 893 -11.79 23.55 12.63
C ALA A 893 -12.52 23.70 11.28
N LEU A 894 -11.94 23.19 10.19
CA LEU A 894 -12.48 23.36 8.84
C LEU A 894 -13.95 22.90 8.73
N SER A 895 -14.39 21.95 9.56
CA SER A 895 -15.79 21.53 9.71
C SER A 895 -16.74 22.66 10.14
N ASP A 896 -16.32 23.50 11.09
CA ASP A 896 -17.11 24.63 11.60
C ASP A 896 -17.02 25.86 10.68
N ALA A 897 -15.88 26.06 10.02
CA ALA A 897 -15.68 27.13 9.04
C ALA A 897 -16.55 26.92 7.78
N TRP A 898 -16.72 25.67 7.35
CA TRP A 898 -17.62 25.29 6.26
C TRP A 898 -19.09 25.60 6.60
N ASN A 899 -19.50 25.34 7.85
CA ASN A 899 -20.87 25.57 8.30
C ASN A 899 -21.24 27.06 8.45
N ASN A 900 -20.31 27.94 8.83
CA ASN A 900 -20.61 29.36 9.03
C ASN A 900 -20.58 30.20 7.74
N LYS A 901 -19.83 29.80 6.69
CA LYS A 901 -19.88 30.49 5.39
C LYS A 901 -21.22 30.32 4.66
N GLN A 902 -21.98 29.26 4.94
CA GLN A 902 -23.34 29.08 4.39
C GLN A 902 -24.43 29.97 5.02
N LYS A 903 -24.13 30.70 6.11
CA LYS A 903 -25.12 31.60 6.75
C LYS A 903 -25.23 32.98 6.10
N TRP A 904 -24.36 33.31 5.15
CA TRP A 904 -24.33 34.60 4.46
C TRP A 904 -24.34 34.47 2.92
N VAL A 905 -24.75 33.32 2.39
CA VAL A 905 -25.09 33.13 0.96
C VAL A 905 -26.59 32.94 0.82
#